data_AF-A0A6I3XQN8-F1
#
_entry.id   AF-A0A6I3XQN8-F1
#
_cell.length_a   1.000
_cell.length_b   1.000
_cell.length_c   1.000
_cell.angle_alpha   90.00
_cell.angle_beta   90.00
_cell.angle_gamma   90.00
#
_symmetry.space_group_name_H-M   'P 1'
#
loop_
_entity.id
_entity.type
_entity.pdbx_description
1 polymer ?
#
loop_
_entity_poly.entity_id
_entity_poly.type
_entity_poly.pdbx_seq_one_letter_code
_entity_poly.pdbx_strand_id
1 'polypeptide(L)'
;MTLRRRKPSSTSTPATISDLVHLWQLRILVPLGGYKTFITTNGFSSDKVATAIGLGGWIDDDDRDFDAVAVRRDLRDMHRTAEACADQLALPATLQANIARLAGLVGLSPTDCRILAFATMINQHRQLDDCADTLGQMNSLKLYDTLATLLHLDPRAVSSALGPHGVLARSGLLSVDRGGSGYLASKLDLVSGTFADAILACDADPLMLLRDTICLSPLARLALTDFAHIGKALAILRPYLEQAVANGQRGVNIFLHGAPGTGKSELARALAAALSSELLEVASEDTDGDPVTGERRLRAYRAAQSLLGQRQALILFDEVEDVFNDGEGMFGRKSTAQRRKAWLNRMLEQNKVPTLWLANSIDGIDPAFIRRFDIVIDMPVPPRAQRERIVRAACTGLLDEPAIQRIARSDELAPAVVSRAASVVHRICDRLGATGTARAVEWLIDQSLEAQGHMPLRQAAAGRLPAIYDASLLNADVDMTTLAQGLKATGAGRLCLYGPPGTGKTAYGRWLAEHLGMPLLACRASDLMSKWVGGSEKNIAAAFQRAERENALLLIDEVDSFLQDRAQARQSWETTMVNEMLTQMETFSGLFIASTNLMDGLDPAALRRFDMKIRFDYLAAGQAAQLLGRYCSNLEFPAPSAEDLAAMHRLVNLTPGDFAAVARRNWFSPIASAAAFVRALEGECALKRTGGRSIGFVS
;
A
#
# COMPACT_ATOMS: atom_id res chain seq x y z
N MET A 1 -65.03 3.56 -59.73
CA MET A 1 -65.35 3.20 -58.33
C MET A 1 -64.59 4.12 -57.41
N THR A 2 -65.32 4.85 -56.59
CA THR A 2 -64.88 5.79 -55.57
C THR A 2 -64.15 5.09 -54.43
N LEU A 3 -62.91 5.50 -54.12
CA LEU A 3 -62.25 5.12 -52.86
C LEU A 3 -61.88 6.37 -52.06
N ARG A 4 -62.51 6.44 -50.89
CA ARG A 4 -62.54 7.54 -49.92
C ARG A 4 -61.15 7.86 -49.36
N ARG A 5 -60.83 9.16 -49.33
CA ARG A 5 -59.85 9.75 -48.40
C ARG A 5 -60.25 9.41 -46.96
N ARG A 6 -59.42 8.63 -46.25
CA ARG A 6 -59.48 8.50 -44.78
C ARG A 6 -58.76 9.70 -44.16
N LYS A 7 -59.49 10.49 -43.36
CA LYS A 7 -58.92 11.44 -42.40
C LYS A 7 -58.12 10.68 -41.33
N PRO A 8 -57.01 11.22 -40.81
CA PRO A 8 -56.34 10.64 -39.65
C PRO A 8 -57.19 10.90 -38.40
N SER A 9 -57.49 9.82 -37.67
CA SER A 9 -58.11 9.87 -36.35
C SER A 9 -57.07 10.32 -35.32
N SER A 10 -57.35 11.43 -34.65
CA SER A 10 -56.67 11.92 -33.46
C SER A 10 -56.97 11.00 -32.27
N THR A 11 -56.03 10.11 -31.95
CA THR A 11 -55.97 9.41 -30.67
C THR A 11 -54.55 9.57 -30.15
N SER A 12 -54.39 10.37 -29.10
CA SER A 12 -53.14 10.66 -28.40
C SER A 12 -52.62 9.40 -27.72
N THR A 13 -51.74 8.67 -28.41
CA THR A 13 -50.90 7.64 -27.81
C THR A 13 -49.88 8.34 -26.89
N PRO A 14 -49.63 7.86 -25.66
CA PRO A 14 -48.59 8.43 -24.81
C PRO A 14 -47.25 8.33 -25.55
N ALA A 15 -46.54 9.47 -25.64
CA ALA A 15 -45.23 9.58 -26.25
C ALA A 15 -44.30 8.49 -25.70
N THR A 16 -43.78 7.65 -26.58
CA THR A 16 -42.88 6.55 -26.23
C THR A 16 -41.44 7.06 -26.13
N ILE A 17 -40.58 6.32 -25.43
CA ILE A 17 -39.13 6.58 -25.36
C ILE A 17 -38.52 6.72 -26.77
N SER A 18 -39.07 5.96 -27.71
CA SER A 18 -38.74 6.01 -29.14
C SER A 18 -38.95 7.40 -29.76
N ASP A 19 -39.99 8.12 -29.35
CA ASP A 19 -40.34 9.42 -29.93
C ASP A 19 -39.37 10.53 -29.50
N LEU A 20 -38.86 10.48 -28.27
CA LEU A 20 -37.84 11.42 -27.79
C LEU A 20 -36.47 11.16 -28.43
N VAL A 21 -36.08 9.90 -28.53
CA VAL A 21 -34.84 9.50 -29.25
C VAL A 21 -34.92 9.95 -30.70
N HIS A 22 -36.07 9.74 -31.35
CA HIS A 22 -36.33 10.16 -32.71
C HIS A 22 -36.21 11.68 -32.89
N LEU A 23 -36.78 12.48 -31.98
CA LEU A 23 -36.60 13.94 -31.99
C LEU A 23 -35.12 14.33 -31.93
N TRP A 24 -34.33 13.73 -31.03
CA TRP A 24 -32.90 14.04 -30.94
C TRP A 24 -32.12 13.62 -32.18
N GLN A 25 -32.42 12.49 -32.80
CA GLN A 25 -31.82 12.09 -34.08
C GLN A 25 -32.12 13.11 -35.18
N LEU A 26 -33.37 13.59 -35.27
CA LEU A 26 -33.74 14.62 -36.24
C LEU A 26 -33.04 15.96 -35.97
N ARG A 27 -32.84 16.33 -34.70
CA ARG A 27 -32.03 17.52 -34.31
C ARG A 27 -30.54 17.37 -34.67
N ILE A 28 -29.97 16.18 -34.53
CA ILE A 28 -28.60 15.89 -34.97
C ILE A 28 -28.49 16.04 -36.48
N LEU A 29 -29.43 15.47 -37.22
CA LEU A 29 -29.32 15.44 -38.66
C LEU A 29 -29.62 16.80 -39.28
N VAL A 30 -30.67 17.52 -38.84
CA VAL A 30 -31.16 18.73 -39.52
C VAL A 30 -30.46 20.02 -39.05
N PRO A 31 -30.73 20.58 -37.85
CA PRO A 31 -30.15 21.85 -37.44
C PRO A 31 -28.65 21.78 -37.16
N LEU A 32 -28.14 20.63 -36.70
CA LEU A 32 -26.69 20.42 -36.47
C LEU A 32 -25.94 19.98 -37.73
N GLY A 33 -26.65 19.67 -38.82
CA GLY A 33 -26.06 19.41 -40.13
C GLY A 33 -25.49 18.00 -40.33
N GLY A 34 -25.82 17.03 -39.47
CA GLY A 34 -25.43 15.63 -39.64
C GLY A 34 -25.87 15.02 -40.97
N TYR A 35 -26.96 15.54 -41.57
CA TYR A 35 -27.43 15.13 -42.90
C TYR A 35 -26.37 15.23 -44.01
N LYS A 36 -25.37 16.12 -43.85
CA LYS A 36 -24.31 16.33 -44.84
C LYS A 36 -23.37 15.14 -44.97
N THR A 37 -23.12 14.45 -43.86
CA THR A 37 -22.31 13.23 -43.81
C THR A 37 -23.18 12.00 -44.03
N PHE A 38 -24.42 12.05 -43.56
CA PHE A 38 -25.35 10.92 -43.56
C PHE A 38 -25.96 10.63 -44.94
N ILE A 39 -26.31 11.65 -45.73
CA ILE A 39 -26.91 11.49 -47.06
C ILE A 39 -25.81 11.59 -48.12
N THR A 40 -25.51 10.46 -48.77
CA THR A 40 -24.51 10.36 -49.85
C THR A 40 -25.16 10.55 -51.23
N THR A 41 -24.37 10.46 -52.30
CA THR A 41 -24.88 10.59 -53.67
C THR A 41 -25.86 9.47 -54.04
N ASN A 42 -25.65 8.26 -53.52
CA ASN A 42 -26.34 7.04 -53.98
C ASN A 42 -27.01 6.26 -52.82
N GLY A 43 -27.19 6.87 -51.65
CA GLY A 43 -27.72 6.17 -50.48
C GLY A 43 -27.39 6.85 -49.16
N PHE A 44 -27.47 6.10 -48.07
CA PHE A 44 -27.14 6.57 -46.73
C PHE A 44 -25.76 6.07 -46.27
N SER A 45 -25.10 6.80 -45.38
CA SER A 45 -23.88 6.31 -44.72
C SER A 45 -24.16 5.18 -43.71
N SER A 46 -25.42 5.03 -43.29
CA SER A 46 -25.91 3.98 -42.39
C SER A 46 -27.39 3.69 -42.62
N ASP A 47 -27.68 2.56 -43.25
CA ASP A 47 -29.04 2.06 -43.50
C ASP A 47 -29.82 1.80 -42.21
N LYS A 48 -29.11 1.46 -41.13
CA LYS A 48 -29.68 1.29 -39.79
C LYS A 48 -30.22 2.61 -39.23
N VAL A 49 -29.45 3.70 -39.37
CA VAL A 49 -29.89 5.04 -38.94
C VAL A 49 -31.04 5.52 -39.82
N ALA A 50 -30.96 5.31 -41.15
CA ALA A 50 -32.04 5.64 -42.08
C ALA A 50 -33.35 4.93 -41.75
N THR A 51 -33.30 3.63 -41.45
CA THR A 51 -34.47 2.87 -41.03
C THR A 51 -35.03 3.38 -39.70
N ALA A 52 -34.16 3.64 -38.72
CA ALA A 52 -34.55 4.12 -37.39
C ALA A 52 -35.25 5.48 -37.41
N ILE A 53 -34.84 6.38 -38.32
CA ILE A 53 -35.46 7.70 -38.50
C ILE A 53 -36.61 7.69 -39.51
N GLY A 54 -37.12 6.54 -39.94
CA GLY A 54 -38.29 6.44 -40.82
C GLY A 54 -38.01 6.69 -42.31
N LEU A 55 -36.75 6.67 -42.74
CA LEU A 55 -36.33 6.76 -44.14
C LEU A 55 -36.04 5.40 -44.80
N GLY A 56 -36.37 4.28 -44.13
CA GLY A 56 -36.10 2.92 -44.64
C GLY A 56 -36.71 2.64 -46.02
N GLY A 57 -37.79 3.32 -46.39
CA GLY A 57 -38.41 3.22 -47.72
C GLY A 57 -37.54 3.74 -48.88
N TRP A 58 -36.39 4.35 -48.61
CA TRP A 58 -35.42 4.82 -49.61
C TRP A 58 -34.24 3.86 -49.83
N ILE A 59 -34.19 2.73 -49.11
CA ILE A 59 -33.04 1.79 -49.13
C ILE A 59 -33.23 0.70 -50.18
N ASP A 60 -34.42 0.10 -50.25
CA ASP A 60 -34.76 -1.05 -51.11
C ASP A 60 -35.97 -0.74 -52.03
N ASP A 61 -36.06 0.45 -52.61
CA ASP A 61 -37.10 0.78 -53.59
C ASP A 61 -36.62 0.43 -55.01
N ASP A 62 -36.90 -0.79 -55.46
CA ASP A 62 -36.57 -1.28 -56.83
C ASP A 62 -37.20 -0.41 -57.94
N ASP A 63 -38.24 0.38 -57.62
CA ASP A 63 -38.99 1.22 -58.56
C ASP A 63 -38.53 2.69 -58.58
N ARG A 64 -37.59 3.12 -57.73
CA ARG A 64 -37.12 4.52 -57.65
C ARG A 64 -35.62 4.68 -57.40
N ASP A 65 -34.98 5.48 -58.24
CA ASP A 65 -33.61 5.96 -58.02
C ASP A 65 -33.53 6.83 -56.75
N PHE A 66 -32.43 6.68 -56.00
CA PHE A 66 -32.18 7.46 -54.78
C PHE A 66 -32.08 8.96 -55.06
N ASP A 67 -33.01 9.76 -54.52
CA ASP A 67 -33.02 11.22 -54.66
C ASP A 67 -32.64 11.92 -53.35
N ALA A 68 -31.37 12.32 -53.24
CA ALA A 68 -30.84 13.03 -52.09
C ALA A 68 -31.56 14.36 -51.79
N VAL A 69 -32.16 15.03 -52.79
CA VAL A 69 -32.91 16.27 -52.59
C VAL A 69 -34.28 15.99 -51.98
N ALA A 70 -34.99 14.98 -52.47
CA ALA A 70 -36.25 14.53 -51.91
C ALA A 70 -36.06 14.04 -50.46
N VAL A 71 -35.05 13.22 -50.20
CA VAL A 71 -34.71 12.73 -48.84
C VAL A 71 -34.43 13.90 -47.88
N ARG A 72 -33.70 14.94 -48.31
CA ARG A 72 -33.44 16.13 -47.48
C ARG A 72 -34.70 16.94 -47.18
N ARG A 73 -35.65 16.97 -48.12
CA ARG A 73 -36.95 17.63 -47.89
C ARG A 73 -37.76 16.84 -46.86
N ASP A 74 -37.87 15.54 -47.05
CA ASP A 74 -38.63 14.67 -46.16
C ASP A 74 -38.06 14.72 -44.73
N LEU A 75 -36.74 14.68 -44.57
CA LEU A 75 -36.07 14.83 -43.28
C LEU A 75 -36.38 16.17 -42.59
N ARG A 76 -36.49 17.28 -43.34
CA ARG A 76 -36.87 18.59 -42.79
C ARG A 76 -38.34 18.64 -42.37
N ASP A 77 -39.22 17.99 -43.13
CA ASP A 77 -40.64 17.91 -42.81
C ASP A 77 -40.89 17.03 -41.57
N MET A 78 -40.16 15.92 -41.45
CA MET A 78 -40.14 15.08 -40.24
C MET A 78 -39.64 15.85 -39.02
N HIS A 79 -38.51 16.56 -39.14
CA HIS A 79 -38.00 17.43 -38.07
C HIS A 79 -39.03 18.49 -37.64
N ARG A 80 -39.67 19.19 -38.59
CA ARG A 80 -40.70 20.18 -38.27
C ARG A 80 -41.89 19.56 -37.52
N THR A 81 -42.29 18.36 -37.91
CA THR A 81 -43.40 17.63 -37.27
C THR A 81 -43.03 17.20 -35.86
N ALA A 82 -41.83 16.65 -35.66
CA ALA A 82 -41.34 16.24 -34.35
C ALA A 82 -41.17 17.43 -33.39
N GLU A 83 -40.66 18.57 -33.88
CA GLU A 83 -40.55 19.80 -33.07
C GLU A 83 -41.90 20.35 -32.61
N ALA A 84 -42.94 20.26 -33.43
CA ALA A 84 -44.28 20.71 -33.06
C ALA A 84 -44.87 19.90 -31.88
N CYS A 85 -44.37 18.68 -31.67
CA CYS A 85 -44.78 17.80 -30.57
C CYS A 85 -43.73 17.74 -29.44
N ALA A 86 -42.63 18.49 -29.51
CA ALA A 86 -41.50 18.35 -28.59
C ALA A 86 -41.88 18.58 -27.11
N ASP A 87 -42.77 19.54 -26.84
CA ASP A 87 -43.23 19.85 -25.48
C ASP A 87 -44.11 18.75 -24.86
N GLN A 88 -44.60 17.80 -25.67
CA GLN A 88 -45.42 16.67 -25.23
C GLN A 88 -44.57 15.42 -24.96
N LEU A 89 -43.28 15.44 -25.33
CA LEU A 89 -42.36 14.32 -25.11
C LEU A 89 -41.77 14.42 -23.70
N ALA A 90 -41.86 13.33 -22.95
CA ALA A 90 -41.31 13.23 -21.60
C ALA A 90 -40.15 12.21 -21.56
N LEU A 91 -39.25 12.41 -20.60
CA LEU A 91 -38.26 11.39 -20.25
C LEU A 91 -38.96 10.15 -19.68
N PRO A 92 -38.34 8.95 -19.76
CA PRO A 92 -38.81 7.78 -19.04
C PRO A 92 -39.04 8.13 -17.55
N ALA A 93 -40.18 7.71 -16.98
CA ALA A 93 -40.57 8.09 -15.61
C ALA A 93 -39.48 7.71 -14.58
N THR A 94 -38.87 6.53 -14.73
CA THR A 94 -37.76 6.06 -13.89
C THR A 94 -36.55 6.99 -13.97
N LEU A 95 -36.13 7.35 -15.19
CA LEU A 95 -35.01 8.28 -15.41
C LEU A 95 -35.31 9.64 -14.78
N GLN A 96 -36.51 10.16 -15.00
CA GLN A 96 -36.93 11.45 -14.48
C GLN A 96 -36.93 11.46 -12.94
N ALA A 97 -37.46 10.40 -12.31
CA ALA A 97 -37.47 10.26 -10.86
C ALA A 97 -36.05 10.15 -10.29
N ASN A 98 -35.20 9.33 -10.91
CA ASN A 98 -33.79 9.16 -10.50
C ASN A 98 -33.00 10.47 -10.61
N ILE A 99 -33.11 11.18 -11.73
CA ILE A 99 -32.46 12.49 -11.93
C ILE A 99 -33.00 13.52 -10.94
N ALA A 100 -34.29 13.54 -10.65
CA ALA A 100 -34.87 14.45 -9.65
C ALA A 100 -34.30 14.19 -8.24
N ARG A 101 -34.11 12.92 -7.86
CA ARG A 101 -33.43 12.56 -6.59
C ARG A 101 -31.98 13.03 -6.56
N LEU A 102 -31.21 12.78 -7.62
CA LEU A 102 -29.83 13.25 -7.74
C LEU A 102 -29.76 14.79 -7.70
N ALA A 103 -30.71 15.46 -8.33
CA ALA A 103 -30.81 16.91 -8.32
C ALA A 103 -31.03 17.46 -6.91
N GLY A 104 -31.90 16.81 -6.11
CA GLY A 104 -32.12 17.17 -4.72
C GLY A 104 -30.88 16.98 -3.84
N LEU A 105 -30.09 15.93 -4.07
CA LEU A 105 -28.90 15.63 -3.27
C LEU A 105 -27.70 16.53 -3.59
N VAL A 106 -27.45 16.77 -4.88
CA VAL A 106 -26.23 17.47 -5.33
C VAL A 106 -26.48 18.90 -5.80
N GLY A 107 -27.73 19.32 -5.92
CA GLY A 107 -28.12 20.65 -6.36
C GLY A 107 -27.99 20.85 -7.86
N LEU A 108 -28.44 19.88 -8.66
CA LEU A 108 -28.42 19.98 -10.12
C LEU A 108 -29.46 21.00 -10.61
N SER A 109 -29.04 21.89 -11.52
CA SER A 109 -29.94 22.82 -12.20
C SER A 109 -30.80 22.08 -13.25
N PRO A 110 -31.89 22.69 -13.76
CA PRO A 110 -32.66 22.12 -14.87
C PRO A 110 -31.81 21.83 -16.11
N THR A 111 -30.79 22.67 -16.37
CA THR A 111 -29.79 22.47 -17.43
C THR A 111 -28.95 21.22 -17.18
N ASP A 112 -28.44 21.05 -15.96
CA ASP A 112 -27.64 19.87 -15.58
C ASP A 112 -28.47 18.58 -15.73
N CYS A 113 -29.74 18.60 -15.30
CA CYS A 113 -30.64 17.46 -15.41
C CYS A 113 -30.89 17.06 -16.87
N ARG A 114 -31.11 18.02 -17.78
CA ARG A 114 -31.30 17.74 -19.22
C ARG A 114 -30.04 17.17 -19.87
N ILE A 115 -28.86 17.71 -19.52
CA ILE A 115 -27.58 17.23 -20.02
C ILE A 115 -27.31 15.80 -19.52
N LEU A 116 -27.53 15.53 -18.23
CA LEU A 116 -27.35 14.20 -17.65
C LEU A 116 -28.32 13.17 -18.26
N ALA A 117 -29.58 13.57 -18.48
CA ALA A 117 -30.56 12.73 -19.16
C ALA A 117 -30.13 12.37 -20.57
N PHE A 118 -29.67 13.35 -21.35
CA PHE A 118 -29.16 13.10 -22.70
C PHE A 118 -27.91 12.21 -22.70
N ALA A 119 -26.94 12.50 -21.83
CA ALA A 119 -25.72 11.71 -21.70
C ALA A 119 -26.01 10.25 -21.34
N THR A 120 -27.00 10.01 -20.48
CA THR A 120 -27.48 8.67 -20.15
C THR A 120 -28.07 7.99 -21.38
N MET A 121 -28.97 8.68 -22.08
CA MET A 121 -29.70 8.11 -23.22
C MET A 121 -28.81 7.82 -24.43
N ILE A 122 -27.83 8.68 -24.75
CA ILE A 122 -26.91 8.45 -25.87
C ILE A 122 -26.00 7.24 -25.62
N ASN A 123 -25.59 6.99 -24.37
CA ASN A 123 -24.81 5.80 -24.02
C ASN A 123 -25.62 4.49 -24.10
N GLN A 124 -26.96 4.58 -24.01
CA GLN A 124 -27.86 3.43 -23.93
C GLN A 124 -28.54 3.09 -25.26
N HIS A 125 -28.76 4.10 -26.11
CA HIS A 125 -29.42 3.93 -27.40
C HIS A 125 -28.39 3.97 -28.53
N ARG A 126 -27.95 2.81 -28.99
CA ARG A 126 -27.01 2.66 -30.11
C ARG A 126 -27.40 3.47 -31.36
N GLN A 127 -28.70 3.51 -31.70
CA GLN A 127 -29.17 4.27 -32.86
C GLN A 127 -29.02 5.80 -32.69
N LEU A 128 -29.04 6.30 -31.46
CA LEU A 128 -28.79 7.71 -31.16
C LEU A 128 -27.30 8.03 -31.26
N ASP A 129 -26.45 7.12 -30.79
CA ASP A 129 -24.99 7.22 -30.90
C ASP A 129 -24.51 7.16 -32.35
N ASP A 130 -24.94 6.13 -33.10
CA ASP A 130 -24.65 5.97 -34.54
C ASP A 130 -25.09 7.23 -35.34
N CYS A 131 -26.19 7.86 -34.93
CA CYS A 131 -26.65 9.11 -35.53
C CYS A 131 -25.76 10.29 -35.12
N ALA A 132 -25.31 10.37 -33.87
CA ALA A 132 -24.43 11.42 -33.36
C ALA A 132 -23.05 11.41 -34.03
N ASP A 133 -22.55 10.24 -34.42
CA ASP A 133 -21.28 10.08 -35.14
C ASP A 133 -21.26 10.80 -36.50
N THR A 134 -22.43 11.06 -37.10
CA THR A 134 -22.56 11.84 -38.35
C THR A 134 -22.08 13.30 -38.21
N LEU A 135 -22.00 13.83 -36.98
CA LEU A 135 -21.46 15.15 -36.68
C LEU A 135 -19.91 15.21 -36.75
N GLY A 136 -19.29 14.02 -36.84
CA GLY A 136 -17.85 13.83 -36.80
C GLY A 136 -17.24 14.21 -35.46
N GLN A 137 -15.90 14.22 -35.42
CA GLN A 137 -15.19 14.59 -34.20
C GLN A 137 -15.39 16.07 -33.85
N MET A 138 -15.44 16.36 -32.56
CA MET A 138 -15.63 17.70 -32.00
C MET A 138 -14.68 17.98 -30.84
N ASN A 139 -14.37 19.26 -30.62
CA ASN A 139 -13.68 19.74 -29.42
C ASN A 139 -14.71 20.18 -28.37
N SER A 140 -14.27 20.61 -27.18
CA SER A 140 -15.18 21.01 -26.11
C SER A 140 -16.08 22.19 -26.46
N LEU A 141 -15.63 23.14 -27.29
CA LEU A 141 -16.46 24.28 -27.71
C LEU A 141 -17.61 23.83 -28.62
N LYS A 142 -17.28 23.04 -29.65
CA LYS A 142 -18.29 22.46 -30.55
C LYS A 142 -19.24 21.52 -29.80
N LEU A 143 -18.78 20.80 -28.77
CA LEU A 143 -19.64 20.02 -27.88
C LEU A 143 -20.69 20.88 -27.18
N TYR A 144 -20.30 22.03 -26.62
CA TYR A 144 -21.22 22.91 -25.91
C TYR A 144 -22.28 23.50 -26.85
N ASP A 145 -21.88 23.95 -28.04
CA ASP A 145 -22.81 24.46 -29.05
C ASP A 145 -23.77 23.37 -29.57
N THR A 146 -23.24 22.14 -29.71
CA THR A 146 -24.02 20.98 -30.13
C THR A 146 -25.11 20.66 -29.11
N LEU A 147 -24.75 20.57 -27.82
CA LEU A 147 -25.73 20.28 -26.75
C LEU A 147 -26.72 21.42 -26.52
N ALA A 148 -26.28 22.68 -26.65
CA ALA A 148 -27.17 23.84 -26.56
C ALA A 148 -28.26 23.80 -27.63
N THR A 149 -27.87 23.50 -28.87
CA THR A 149 -28.81 23.38 -29.99
C THR A 149 -29.68 22.13 -29.84
N LEU A 150 -29.10 20.98 -29.49
CA LEU A 150 -29.82 19.70 -29.41
C LEU A 150 -30.87 19.67 -28.28
N LEU A 151 -30.57 20.29 -27.15
CA LEU A 151 -31.43 20.28 -25.96
C LEU A 151 -32.26 21.56 -25.79
N HIS A 152 -32.17 22.51 -26.74
CA HIS A 152 -32.74 23.86 -26.63
C HIS A 152 -32.38 24.51 -25.29
N LEU A 153 -31.08 24.59 -25.02
CA LEU A 153 -30.51 25.18 -23.80
C LEU A 153 -29.70 26.43 -24.16
N ASP A 154 -29.59 27.36 -23.20
CA ASP A 154 -28.71 28.51 -23.35
C ASP A 154 -27.23 28.05 -23.42
N PRO A 155 -26.45 28.47 -24.44
CA PRO A 155 -25.06 28.04 -24.61
C PRO A 155 -24.16 28.38 -23.42
N ARG A 156 -24.41 29.50 -22.72
CA ARG A 156 -23.62 29.88 -21.54
C ARG A 156 -23.95 28.96 -20.36
N ALA A 157 -25.22 28.60 -20.18
CA ALA A 157 -25.64 27.62 -19.18
C ALA A 157 -25.00 26.23 -19.43
N VAL A 158 -24.96 25.76 -20.67
CA VAL A 158 -24.31 24.48 -21.03
C VAL A 158 -22.81 24.52 -20.73
N SER A 159 -22.12 25.58 -21.15
CA SER A 159 -20.69 25.77 -20.88
C SER A 159 -20.39 25.84 -19.37
N SER A 160 -21.28 26.46 -18.59
CA SER A 160 -21.18 26.50 -17.12
C SER A 160 -21.37 25.12 -16.48
N ALA A 161 -22.40 24.37 -16.92
CA ALA A 161 -22.73 23.04 -16.44
C ALA A 161 -21.61 22.00 -16.69
N LEU A 162 -21.05 21.99 -17.91
CA LEU A 162 -19.99 21.08 -18.34
C LEU A 162 -18.56 21.59 -18.04
N GLY A 163 -18.47 22.83 -17.53
CA GLY A 163 -17.23 23.44 -17.10
C GLY A 163 -16.59 22.69 -15.91
N PRO A 164 -15.28 22.89 -15.64
CA PRO A 164 -14.58 22.20 -14.54
C PRO A 164 -15.15 22.51 -13.15
N HIS A 165 -15.89 23.61 -13.04
CA HIS A 165 -16.51 24.07 -11.80
C HIS A 165 -18.02 23.86 -11.79
N GLY A 166 -18.59 23.28 -12.86
CA GLY A 166 -20.01 22.92 -12.94
C GLY A 166 -20.40 21.86 -11.91
N VAL A 167 -21.69 21.76 -11.61
CA VAL A 167 -22.19 20.80 -10.61
C VAL A 167 -21.96 19.36 -11.08
N LEU A 168 -22.18 19.07 -12.38
CA LEU A 168 -21.94 17.75 -12.96
C LEU A 168 -20.50 17.27 -12.76
N ALA A 169 -19.50 18.09 -13.12
CA ALA A 169 -18.09 17.73 -12.97
C ALA A 169 -17.63 17.64 -11.50
N ARG A 170 -18.16 18.51 -10.62
CA ARG A 170 -17.85 18.49 -9.18
C ARG A 170 -18.50 17.32 -8.46
N SER A 171 -19.72 16.96 -8.87
CA SER A 171 -20.45 15.80 -8.36
C SER A 171 -19.81 14.48 -8.77
N GLY A 172 -19.02 14.46 -9.85
CA GLY A 172 -18.47 13.24 -10.41
C GLY A 172 -19.47 12.43 -11.25
N LEU A 173 -20.72 12.87 -11.40
CA LEU A 173 -21.74 12.14 -12.17
C LEU A 173 -21.47 12.16 -13.69
N LEU A 174 -20.98 13.28 -14.21
CA LEU A 174 -20.63 13.46 -15.61
C LEU A 174 -19.43 14.40 -15.73
N SER A 175 -18.48 14.04 -16.59
CA SER A 175 -17.35 14.88 -16.95
C SER A 175 -17.19 14.95 -18.47
N VAL A 176 -16.42 15.93 -18.93
CA VAL A 176 -16.12 16.11 -20.35
C VAL A 176 -14.68 15.75 -20.61
N ASP A 177 -14.44 14.87 -21.58
CA ASP A 177 -13.11 14.68 -22.12
C ASP A 177 -12.67 15.95 -22.87
N ARG A 178 -11.63 16.59 -22.34
CA ARG A 178 -11.03 17.80 -22.93
C ARG A 178 -9.77 17.51 -23.72
N GLY A 179 -9.32 16.25 -23.73
CA GLY A 179 -8.23 15.78 -24.57
C GLY A 179 -8.68 15.67 -26.03
N GLY A 180 -8.07 16.44 -26.92
CA GLY A 180 -8.23 16.27 -28.37
C GLY A 180 -9.65 16.34 -28.92
N SER A 181 -9.81 15.86 -30.15
CA SER A 181 -11.09 15.71 -30.85
C SER A 181 -11.64 14.29 -30.66
N GLY A 182 -12.95 14.15 -30.58
CA GLY A 182 -13.64 12.87 -30.30
C GLY A 182 -15.13 13.00 -30.61
N TYR A 183 -15.86 11.88 -30.60
CA TYR A 183 -17.28 11.85 -30.92
C TYR A 183 -18.14 12.34 -29.76
N LEU A 184 -19.42 12.63 -30.02
CA LEU A 184 -20.32 13.25 -29.04
C LEU A 184 -20.46 12.41 -27.76
N ALA A 185 -20.76 11.11 -27.91
CA ALA A 185 -20.93 10.21 -26.77
C ALA A 185 -19.62 10.00 -26.00
N SER A 186 -18.51 9.74 -26.70
CA SER A 186 -17.20 9.50 -26.07
C SER A 186 -16.66 10.72 -25.31
N LYS A 187 -17.11 11.93 -25.67
CA LYS A 187 -16.79 13.18 -24.97
C LYS A 187 -17.55 13.36 -23.66
N LEU A 188 -18.66 12.65 -23.47
CA LEU A 188 -19.53 12.72 -22.29
C LEU A 188 -19.31 11.50 -21.41
N ASP A 189 -18.39 11.64 -20.46
CA ASP A 189 -17.90 10.53 -19.65
C ASP A 189 -18.63 10.49 -18.29
N LEU A 190 -19.53 9.51 -18.15
CA LEU A 190 -20.34 9.27 -16.95
C LEU A 190 -19.48 8.67 -15.80
N VAL A 191 -20.06 8.57 -14.60
CA VAL A 191 -19.35 7.99 -13.44
C VAL A 191 -18.93 6.53 -13.66
N SER A 192 -19.79 5.74 -14.31
CA SER A 192 -19.51 4.39 -14.81
C SER A 192 -20.40 4.07 -16.01
N GLY A 193 -20.06 3.03 -16.78
CA GLY A 193 -20.95 2.54 -17.85
C GLY A 193 -22.28 2.01 -17.31
N THR A 194 -22.21 1.25 -16.21
CA THR A 194 -23.37 0.67 -15.52
C THR A 194 -24.29 1.70 -14.86
N PHE A 195 -23.78 2.90 -14.55
CA PHE A 195 -24.60 4.00 -14.04
C PHE A 195 -25.70 4.36 -15.04
N ALA A 196 -25.38 4.36 -16.34
CA ALA A 196 -26.36 4.63 -17.39
C ALA A 196 -27.46 3.55 -17.45
N ASP A 197 -27.11 2.29 -17.19
CA ASP A 197 -28.08 1.19 -17.11
C ASP A 197 -28.96 1.35 -15.87
N ALA A 198 -28.34 1.53 -14.70
CA ALA A 198 -29.01 1.54 -13.41
C ALA A 198 -30.00 2.69 -13.28
N ILE A 199 -29.65 3.88 -13.80
CA ILE A 199 -30.51 5.07 -13.73
C ILE A 199 -31.76 4.94 -14.62
N LEU A 200 -31.75 4.06 -15.62
CA LEU A 200 -32.90 3.75 -16.47
C LEU A 200 -33.73 2.57 -15.95
N ALA A 201 -33.06 1.54 -15.40
CA ALA A 201 -33.65 0.22 -15.18
C ALA A 201 -34.59 0.13 -13.97
N CYS A 202 -34.29 0.79 -12.85
CA CYS A 202 -35.11 0.69 -11.64
C CYS A 202 -35.15 1.96 -10.81
N ASP A 203 -36.18 2.05 -9.96
CA ASP A 203 -36.31 3.07 -8.93
C ASP A 203 -35.28 2.79 -7.82
N ALA A 204 -34.04 3.23 -8.05
CA ALA A 204 -32.90 2.86 -7.24
C ALA A 204 -32.56 3.94 -6.20
N ASP A 205 -32.17 3.50 -5.00
CA ASP A 205 -31.43 4.34 -4.06
C ASP A 205 -30.19 4.93 -4.80
N PRO A 206 -29.91 6.24 -4.69
CA PRO A 206 -28.70 6.86 -5.25
C PRO A 206 -27.39 6.08 -5.02
N LEU A 207 -27.26 5.33 -3.92
CA LEU A 207 -26.11 4.44 -3.71
C LEU A 207 -26.06 3.24 -4.65
N MET A 208 -27.21 2.65 -4.98
CA MET A 208 -27.29 1.54 -5.93
C MET A 208 -26.85 1.94 -7.34
N LEU A 209 -26.96 3.24 -7.68
CA LEU A 209 -26.45 3.78 -8.94
C LEU A 209 -24.92 3.77 -9.01
N LEU A 210 -24.24 3.72 -7.85
CA LEU A 210 -22.78 3.72 -7.75
C LEU A 210 -22.20 2.36 -7.37
N ARG A 211 -23.00 1.28 -7.30
CA ARG A 211 -22.61 -0.02 -6.74
C ARG A 211 -21.33 -0.64 -7.33
N ASP A 212 -21.02 -0.32 -8.59
CA ASP A 212 -19.85 -0.85 -9.30
C ASP A 212 -18.61 0.04 -9.14
N THR A 213 -18.78 1.21 -8.53
CA THR A 213 -17.72 2.19 -8.25
C THR A 213 -17.46 2.37 -6.76
N ILE A 214 -18.47 2.10 -5.94
CA ILE A 214 -18.45 2.18 -4.49
C ILE A 214 -19.19 0.96 -3.96
N CYS A 215 -18.51 0.14 -3.17
CA CYS A 215 -19.07 -1.06 -2.57
C CYS A 215 -19.10 -0.93 -1.05
N LEU A 216 -20.02 -1.63 -0.40
CA LEU A 216 -20.03 -1.74 1.05
C LEU A 216 -18.86 -2.62 1.49
N SER A 217 -18.05 -2.11 2.43
CA SER A 217 -16.92 -2.85 2.99
C SER A 217 -17.42 -4.12 3.72
N PRO A 218 -16.69 -5.23 3.63
CA PRO A 218 -16.93 -6.40 4.48
C PRO A 218 -16.88 -6.04 5.97
N LEU A 219 -17.59 -6.83 6.79
CA LEU A 219 -17.54 -6.69 8.24
C LEU A 219 -16.12 -6.88 8.78
N ALA A 220 -15.79 -6.10 9.81
CA ALA A 220 -14.52 -6.19 10.51
C ALA A 220 -14.31 -7.59 11.09
N ARG A 221 -13.14 -8.19 10.83
CA ARG A 221 -12.75 -9.46 11.45
C ARG A 221 -11.96 -9.25 12.73
N LEU A 222 -11.33 -8.08 12.86
CA LEU A 222 -10.54 -7.68 14.01
C LEU A 222 -11.25 -6.57 14.81
N ALA A 223 -11.06 -6.58 16.13
CA ALA A 223 -11.50 -5.51 17.01
C ALA A 223 -10.41 -4.46 17.18
N LEU A 224 -10.77 -3.25 17.67
CA LEU A 224 -9.79 -2.19 17.96
C LEU A 224 -8.70 -2.62 18.97
N THR A 225 -9.02 -3.57 19.85
CA THR A 225 -8.06 -4.15 20.82
C THR A 225 -6.94 -4.94 20.14
N ASP A 226 -7.19 -5.50 18.94
CA ASP A 226 -6.20 -6.23 18.15
C ASP A 226 -5.17 -5.30 17.51
N PHE A 227 -5.31 -3.98 17.69
CA PHE A 227 -4.39 -2.93 17.23
C PHE A 227 -3.70 -2.22 18.40
N ALA A 228 -3.52 -2.90 19.55
CA ALA A 228 -2.92 -2.33 20.75
C ALA A 228 -1.55 -1.63 20.55
N HIS A 229 -0.72 -2.08 19.61
CA HIS A 229 0.57 -1.45 19.27
C HIS A 229 0.46 0.01 18.79
N ILE A 230 -0.67 0.40 18.19
CA ILE A 230 -0.96 1.80 17.83
C ILE A 230 -1.95 2.45 18.81
N GLY A 231 -2.10 1.91 20.03
CA GLY A 231 -3.10 2.35 21.00
C GLY A 231 -3.03 3.85 21.33
N LYS A 232 -1.84 4.45 21.33
CA LYS A 232 -1.67 5.91 21.50
C LYS A 232 -2.36 6.70 20.38
N ALA A 233 -2.23 6.26 19.13
CA ALA A 233 -2.87 6.89 17.99
C ALA A 233 -4.40 6.68 18.03
N LEU A 234 -4.86 5.46 18.38
CA LEU A 234 -6.28 5.15 18.50
C LEU A 234 -6.99 5.93 19.60
N ALA A 235 -6.30 6.23 20.70
CA ALA A 235 -6.84 7.05 21.79
C ALA A 235 -7.19 8.49 21.36
N ILE A 236 -6.55 8.98 20.30
CA ILE A 236 -6.82 10.30 19.70
C ILE A 236 -7.80 10.16 18.54
N LEU A 237 -7.53 9.21 17.63
CA LEU A 237 -8.30 9.03 16.40
C LEU A 237 -9.77 8.73 16.67
N ARG A 238 -10.05 7.82 17.61
CA ARG A 238 -11.42 7.37 17.85
C ARG A 238 -12.33 8.51 18.34
N PRO A 239 -12.01 9.24 19.42
CA PRO A 239 -12.83 10.38 19.85
C PRO A 239 -12.95 11.47 18.78
N TYR A 240 -11.89 11.72 18.01
CA TYR A 240 -11.92 12.68 16.91
C TYR A 240 -12.92 12.28 15.82
N LEU A 241 -12.88 11.02 15.36
CA LEU A 241 -13.83 10.51 14.38
C LEU A 241 -15.27 10.46 14.92
N GLU A 242 -15.46 10.06 16.17
CA GLU A 242 -16.77 10.07 16.84
C GLU A 242 -17.40 11.48 16.79
N GLN A 243 -16.64 12.51 17.15
CA GLN A 243 -17.10 13.90 17.09
C GLN A 243 -17.31 14.40 15.66
N ALA A 244 -16.39 14.05 14.75
CA ALA A 244 -16.47 14.46 13.35
C ALA A 244 -17.73 13.92 12.66
N VAL A 245 -18.04 12.63 12.86
CA VAL A 245 -19.24 11.98 12.33
C VAL A 245 -20.49 12.56 12.98
N ALA A 246 -20.52 12.72 14.30
CA ALA A 246 -21.67 13.24 15.02
C ALA A 246 -22.03 14.69 14.61
N ASN A 247 -21.03 15.52 14.33
CA ASN A 247 -21.22 16.93 13.96
C ASN A 247 -21.32 17.18 12.45
N GLY A 248 -21.15 16.15 11.62
CA GLY A 248 -21.07 16.31 10.15
C GLY A 248 -19.92 17.23 9.74
N GLN A 249 -18.77 17.12 10.42
CA GLN A 249 -17.61 17.95 10.17
C GLN A 249 -17.08 17.72 8.76
N ARG A 250 -16.78 18.81 8.06
CA ARG A 250 -16.19 18.76 6.72
C ARG A 250 -14.66 18.76 6.80
N GLY A 251 -14.03 18.22 5.77
CA GLY A 251 -12.57 18.25 5.65
C GLY A 251 -11.87 17.12 6.40
N VAL A 252 -12.60 16.11 6.88
CA VAL A 252 -12.07 15.07 7.78
C VAL A 252 -11.38 13.98 6.96
N ASN A 253 -10.05 13.91 7.03
CA ASN A 253 -9.24 12.97 6.27
C ASN A 253 -8.18 12.32 7.17
N ILE A 254 -8.24 10.99 7.27
CA ILE A 254 -7.29 10.18 8.03
C ILE A 254 -6.42 9.42 7.05
N PHE A 255 -5.10 9.51 7.20
CA PHE A 255 -4.15 8.79 6.37
C PHE A 255 -3.52 7.64 7.15
N LEU A 256 -3.65 6.42 6.65
CA LEU A 256 -3.09 5.21 7.21
C LEU A 256 -2.03 4.66 6.24
N HIS A 257 -0.77 4.59 6.66
CA HIS A 257 0.30 4.05 5.82
C HIS A 257 1.06 2.95 6.55
N GLY A 258 1.69 2.05 5.81
CA GLY A 258 2.53 0.99 6.38
C GLY A 258 2.63 -0.19 5.44
N ALA A 259 3.52 -1.13 5.75
CA ALA A 259 3.81 -2.26 4.87
C ALA A 259 2.55 -3.06 4.47
N PRO A 260 2.56 -3.73 3.30
CA PRO A 260 1.47 -4.61 2.91
C PRO A 260 1.16 -5.67 3.98
N GLY A 261 -0.12 -5.91 4.25
CA GLY A 261 -0.54 -6.96 5.19
C GLY A 261 -0.44 -6.62 6.68
N THR A 262 -0.15 -5.37 7.07
CA THR A 262 -0.18 -4.90 8.47
C THR A 262 -1.60 -4.71 9.04
N GLY A 263 -2.64 -4.85 8.21
CA GLY A 263 -4.03 -4.79 8.65
C GLY A 263 -4.70 -3.42 8.48
N LYS A 264 -4.20 -2.55 7.59
CA LYS A 264 -4.76 -1.21 7.31
C LYS A 264 -6.27 -1.23 7.03
N SER A 265 -6.71 -2.06 6.08
CA SER A 265 -8.14 -2.16 5.72
C SER A 265 -8.98 -2.79 6.85
N GLU A 266 -8.42 -3.72 7.64
CA GLU A 266 -9.11 -4.26 8.83
C GLU A 266 -9.25 -3.22 9.95
N LEU A 267 -8.26 -2.32 10.13
CA LEU A 267 -8.38 -1.21 11.07
C LEU A 267 -9.50 -0.25 10.65
N ALA A 268 -9.59 0.07 9.36
CA ALA A 268 -10.67 0.91 8.83
C ALA A 268 -12.06 0.30 9.11
N ARG A 269 -12.20 -1.01 8.88
CA ARG A 269 -13.43 -1.76 9.19
C ARG A 269 -13.74 -1.76 10.68
N ALA A 270 -12.74 -1.98 11.54
CA ALA A 270 -12.89 -1.98 12.99
C ALA A 270 -13.32 -0.60 13.53
N LEU A 271 -12.78 0.49 12.95
CA LEU A 271 -13.17 1.86 13.28
C LEU A 271 -14.62 2.14 12.89
N ALA A 272 -15.02 1.76 11.66
CA ALA A 272 -16.40 1.93 11.21
C ALA A 272 -17.40 1.18 12.09
N ALA A 273 -17.08 -0.07 12.45
CA ALA A 273 -17.88 -0.88 13.36
C ALA A 273 -18.00 -0.23 14.76
N ALA A 274 -16.90 0.30 15.31
CA ALA A 274 -16.91 1.00 16.60
C ALA A 274 -17.73 2.30 16.58
N LEU A 275 -17.77 2.98 15.43
CA LEU A 275 -18.53 4.20 15.18
C LEU A 275 -20.00 3.94 14.81
N SER A 276 -20.40 2.67 14.67
CA SER A 276 -21.72 2.28 14.14
C SER A 276 -22.05 2.96 12.80
N SER A 277 -21.02 3.17 11.96
CA SER A 277 -21.13 3.85 10.66
C SER A 277 -20.91 2.87 9.52
N GLU A 278 -21.58 3.09 8.39
CA GLU A 278 -21.34 2.31 7.17
C GLU A 278 -19.94 2.63 6.61
N LEU A 279 -19.17 1.62 6.20
CA LEU A 279 -17.89 1.83 5.50
C LEU A 279 -18.06 1.49 4.03
N LEU A 280 -17.79 2.47 3.17
CA LEU A 280 -17.94 2.35 1.72
C LEU A 280 -16.56 2.42 1.06
N GLU A 281 -16.16 1.39 0.33
CA GLU A 281 -14.87 1.29 -0.34
C GLU A 281 -14.99 1.77 -1.79
N VAL A 282 -14.02 2.58 -2.24
CA VAL A 282 -13.89 2.95 -3.65
C VAL A 282 -13.27 1.79 -4.41
N ALA A 283 -13.99 1.25 -5.38
CA ALA A 283 -13.58 0.08 -6.15
C ALA A 283 -12.24 0.32 -6.88
N SER A 284 -11.37 -0.68 -6.86
CA SER A 284 -10.13 -0.75 -7.63
C SER A 284 -10.29 -1.48 -8.96
N GLU A 285 -11.32 -2.31 -9.06
CA GLU A 285 -11.67 -3.12 -10.24
C GLU A 285 -13.10 -2.77 -10.69
N ASP A 286 -13.36 -2.85 -11.99
CA ASP A 286 -14.72 -2.70 -12.52
C ASP A 286 -15.49 -4.04 -12.51
N THR A 287 -16.69 -4.05 -13.12
CA THR A 287 -17.56 -5.24 -13.15
C THR A 287 -16.96 -6.42 -13.90
N ASP A 288 -16.03 -6.16 -14.82
CA ASP A 288 -15.35 -7.18 -15.62
C ASP A 288 -14.07 -7.69 -14.94
N GLY A 289 -13.72 -7.11 -13.78
CA GLY A 289 -12.50 -7.40 -13.02
C GLY A 289 -11.28 -6.66 -13.57
N ASP A 290 -11.47 -5.69 -14.46
CA ASP A 290 -10.37 -4.91 -15.04
C ASP A 290 -9.97 -3.77 -14.09
N PRO A 291 -8.67 -3.44 -13.99
CA PRO A 291 -8.19 -2.36 -13.13
C PRO A 291 -8.78 -0.99 -13.52
N VAL A 292 -9.29 -0.27 -12.53
CA VAL A 292 -9.85 1.07 -12.71
C VAL A 292 -8.75 2.12 -12.59
N THR A 293 -8.68 3.03 -13.56
CA THR A 293 -7.69 4.13 -13.55
C THR A 293 -7.89 5.07 -12.35
N GLY A 294 -6.79 5.65 -11.83
CA GLY A 294 -6.85 6.58 -10.70
C GLY A 294 -7.78 7.78 -10.90
N GLU A 295 -7.96 8.26 -12.14
CA GLU A 295 -8.92 9.32 -12.47
C GLU A 295 -10.37 8.86 -12.28
N ARG A 296 -10.71 7.64 -12.71
CA ARG A 296 -12.04 7.05 -12.51
C ARG A 296 -12.32 6.79 -11.03
N ARG A 297 -11.35 6.27 -10.28
CA ARG A 297 -11.45 6.08 -8.81
C ARG A 297 -11.69 7.41 -8.08
N LEU A 298 -10.98 8.48 -8.46
CA LEU A 298 -11.24 9.83 -7.93
C LEU A 298 -12.62 10.37 -8.28
N ARG A 299 -13.16 10.05 -9.46
CA ARG A 299 -14.50 10.45 -9.86
C ARG A 299 -15.55 9.72 -9.03
N ALA A 300 -15.42 8.41 -8.86
CA ALA A 300 -16.24 7.60 -7.97
C ALA A 300 -16.25 8.19 -6.55
N TYR A 301 -15.08 8.53 -6.02
CA TYR A 301 -14.95 9.19 -4.72
C TYR A 301 -15.72 10.53 -4.64
N ARG A 302 -15.70 11.36 -5.70
CA ARG A 302 -16.49 12.63 -5.72
C ARG A 302 -17.99 12.37 -5.72
N ALA A 303 -18.43 11.36 -6.47
CA ALA A 303 -19.82 10.93 -6.50
C ALA A 303 -20.25 10.44 -5.11
N ALA A 304 -19.41 9.63 -4.45
CA ALA A 304 -19.57 9.24 -3.06
C ALA A 304 -19.79 10.45 -2.15
N GLN A 305 -18.83 11.37 -2.11
CA GLN A 305 -18.85 12.56 -1.25
C GLN A 305 -20.07 13.45 -1.47
N SER A 306 -20.56 13.49 -2.71
CA SER A 306 -21.71 14.31 -3.09
C SER A 306 -23.03 13.67 -2.67
N LEU A 307 -23.19 12.36 -2.87
CA LEU A 307 -24.43 11.63 -2.60
C LEU A 307 -24.57 11.21 -1.13
N LEU A 308 -23.45 10.98 -0.44
CA LEU A 308 -23.42 10.46 0.92
C LEU A 308 -23.33 11.54 2.00
N GLY A 309 -23.25 12.81 1.63
CA GLY A 309 -23.03 13.91 2.58
C GLY A 309 -24.13 14.12 3.63
N GLN A 310 -25.22 13.36 3.58
CA GLN A 310 -26.30 13.36 4.59
C GLN A 310 -26.41 12.02 5.35
N ARG A 311 -25.54 11.05 5.08
CA ARG A 311 -25.53 9.72 5.73
C ARG A 311 -24.42 9.65 6.79
N GLN A 312 -24.65 8.81 7.80
CA GLN A 312 -23.59 8.40 8.73
C GLN A 312 -22.75 7.29 8.10
N ALA A 313 -21.78 7.70 7.28
CA ALA A 313 -20.89 6.80 6.57
C ALA A 313 -19.44 7.28 6.66
N LEU A 314 -18.53 6.36 6.36
CA LEU A 314 -17.12 6.59 6.13
C LEU A 314 -16.77 6.09 4.74
N ILE A 315 -15.81 6.74 4.09
CA ILE A 315 -15.28 6.27 2.80
C ILE A 315 -13.88 5.72 3.00
N LEU A 316 -13.61 4.54 2.44
CA LEU A 316 -12.30 3.94 2.35
C LEU A 316 -11.75 4.11 0.94
N PHE A 317 -10.57 4.72 0.84
CA PHE A 317 -9.81 4.78 -0.40
C PHE A 317 -8.51 3.99 -0.19
N ASP A 318 -8.41 2.81 -0.79
CA ASP A 318 -7.20 1.97 -0.72
C ASP A 318 -6.21 2.32 -1.85
N GLU A 319 -4.94 1.97 -1.71
CA GLU A 319 -3.88 2.17 -2.73
C GLU A 319 -3.85 3.60 -3.26
N VAL A 320 -3.77 4.55 -2.35
CA VAL A 320 -3.80 5.98 -2.64
C VAL A 320 -2.60 6.42 -3.49
N GLU A 321 -1.49 5.69 -3.42
CA GLU A 321 -0.32 5.87 -4.29
C GLU A 321 -0.69 5.92 -5.79
N ASP A 322 -1.62 5.10 -6.27
CA ASP A 322 -2.02 5.06 -7.69
C ASP A 322 -2.64 6.37 -8.19
N VAL A 323 -3.14 7.18 -7.26
CA VAL A 323 -3.81 8.44 -7.56
C VAL A 323 -2.88 9.63 -7.34
N PHE A 324 -1.98 9.52 -6.39
CA PHE A 324 -1.12 10.62 -5.95
C PHE A 324 0.28 10.58 -6.57
N ASN A 325 0.74 9.44 -7.10
CA ASN A 325 2.10 9.23 -7.61
C ASN A 325 2.30 9.62 -9.11
N ASP A 326 1.32 10.25 -9.75
CA ASP A 326 1.40 10.70 -11.16
C ASP A 326 2.28 11.95 -11.39
N GLY A 327 3.38 12.08 -10.65
CA GLY A 327 4.22 13.29 -10.60
C GLY A 327 5.57 13.23 -11.32
N GLU A 328 6.10 12.04 -11.63
CA GLU A 328 7.40 11.89 -12.31
C GLU A 328 7.33 10.89 -13.47
N GLY A 329 6.36 11.11 -14.37
CA GLY A 329 6.52 10.60 -15.73
C GLY A 329 7.80 11.19 -16.33
N MET A 330 8.74 10.32 -16.72
CA MET A 330 10.03 10.63 -17.36
C MET A 330 9.90 11.51 -18.64
N PHE A 331 8.67 11.85 -19.06
CA PHE A 331 8.35 12.76 -20.16
C PHE A 331 7.21 13.74 -19.79
N GLY A 332 7.60 14.92 -19.28
CA GLY A 332 7.00 16.24 -19.55
C GLY A 332 5.49 16.50 -19.33
N ARG A 333 5.17 17.23 -18.24
CA ARG A 333 4.40 18.51 -18.22
C ARG A 333 4.08 18.96 -16.78
N LYS A 334 4.91 19.85 -16.21
CA LYS A 334 4.76 20.42 -14.85
C LYS A 334 3.42 21.15 -14.60
N SER A 335 2.74 21.66 -15.64
CA SER A 335 1.52 22.48 -15.50
C SER A 335 0.26 21.70 -15.11
N THR A 336 0.11 20.46 -15.60
CA THR A 336 -1.06 19.60 -15.33
C THR A 336 -1.02 19.06 -13.91
N ALA A 337 0.18 18.69 -13.42
CA ALA A 337 0.40 18.27 -12.04
C ALA A 337 0.01 19.36 -11.03
N GLN A 338 0.31 20.63 -11.33
CA GLN A 338 0.00 21.75 -10.44
C GLN A 338 -1.51 22.06 -10.36
N ARG A 339 -2.24 21.90 -11.47
CA ARG A 339 -3.72 21.97 -11.50
C ARG A 339 -4.37 20.81 -10.75
N ARG A 340 -3.87 19.58 -10.93
CA ARG A 340 -4.33 18.39 -10.21
C ARG A 340 -4.08 18.50 -8.71
N LYS A 341 -2.93 19.05 -8.30
CA LYS A 341 -2.59 19.35 -6.89
C LYS A 341 -3.55 20.35 -6.26
N ALA A 342 -3.76 21.52 -6.89
CA ALA A 342 -4.71 22.52 -6.38
C ALA A 342 -6.15 21.99 -6.29
N TRP A 343 -6.52 21.07 -7.19
CA TRP A 343 -7.82 20.43 -7.21
C TRP A 343 -7.98 19.38 -6.09
N LEU A 344 -7.03 18.45 -5.93
CA LEU A 344 -7.01 17.45 -4.84
C LEU A 344 -7.04 18.12 -3.47
N ASN A 345 -6.28 19.21 -3.34
CA ASN A 345 -6.24 20.05 -2.15
C ASN A 345 -7.61 20.54 -1.70
N ARG A 346 -8.38 21.10 -2.64
CA ARG A 346 -9.75 21.56 -2.36
C ARG A 346 -10.68 20.40 -2.02
N MET A 347 -10.45 19.23 -2.61
CA MET A 347 -11.23 18.03 -2.33
C MET A 347 -11.05 17.56 -0.89
N LEU A 348 -9.80 17.53 -0.39
CA LEU A 348 -9.49 17.19 1.00
C LEU A 348 -10.04 18.25 1.98
N GLU A 349 -10.10 19.53 1.61
CA GLU A 349 -10.64 20.58 2.50
C GLU A 349 -12.18 20.58 2.58
N GLN A 350 -12.87 20.02 1.59
CA GLN A 350 -14.32 20.18 1.41
C GLN A 350 -15.11 18.87 1.44
N ASN A 351 -14.46 17.73 1.70
CA ASN A 351 -15.15 16.44 1.79
C ASN A 351 -16.19 16.48 2.92
N LYS A 352 -17.39 15.99 2.64
CA LYS A 352 -18.52 16.01 3.59
C LYS A 352 -18.55 14.76 4.45
N VAL A 353 -18.12 13.65 3.87
CA VAL A 353 -18.04 12.34 4.51
C VAL A 353 -16.59 12.13 4.93
N PRO A 354 -16.31 11.74 6.18
CA PRO A 354 -14.96 11.43 6.61
C PRO A 354 -14.34 10.31 5.76
N THR A 355 -13.08 10.48 5.39
CA THR A 355 -12.39 9.54 4.50
C THR A 355 -11.14 8.96 5.17
N LEU A 356 -11.02 7.64 5.08
CA LEU A 356 -9.84 6.86 5.43
C LEU A 356 -9.05 6.58 4.14
N TRP A 357 -7.82 7.05 4.09
CA TRP A 357 -6.91 6.95 2.94
C TRP A 357 -5.81 5.95 3.29
N LEU A 358 -5.71 4.83 2.56
CA LEU A 358 -4.71 3.80 2.83
C LEU A 358 -3.59 3.84 1.78
N ALA A 359 -2.35 3.71 2.24
CA ALA A 359 -1.20 3.57 1.36
C ALA A 359 -0.23 2.50 1.86
N ASN A 360 0.53 1.89 0.96
CA ASN A 360 1.59 0.96 1.36
C ASN A 360 2.88 1.68 1.79
N SER A 361 3.13 2.89 1.26
CA SER A 361 4.22 3.76 1.70
C SER A 361 3.80 5.23 1.59
N ILE A 362 4.48 6.10 2.34
CA ILE A 362 4.41 7.56 2.14
C ILE A 362 5.30 7.98 0.96
N ASP A 363 6.29 7.15 0.58
CA ASP A 363 7.25 7.49 -0.46
C ASP A 363 6.54 7.74 -1.80
N GLY A 364 6.79 8.92 -2.40
CA GLY A 364 6.14 9.35 -3.64
C GLY A 364 4.93 10.28 -3.44
N ILE A 365 4.41 10.43 -2.22
CA ILE A 365 3.32 11.37 -1.92
C ILE A 365 3.89 12.76 -1.60
N ASP A 366 3.37 13.80 -2.26
CA ASP A 366 3.80 15.18 -2.02
C ASP A 366 3.51 15.61 -0.56
N PRO A 367 4.50 16.15 0.18
CA PRO A 367 4.31 16.64 1.54
C PRO A 367 3.18 17.68 1.70
N ALA A 368 2.83 18.40 0.64
CA ALA A 368 1.70 19.34 0.64
C ALA A 368 0.35 18.64 0.87
N PHE A 369 0.20 17.38 0.43
CA PHE A 369 -0.99 16.56 0.72
C PHE A 369 -0.96 16.04 2.15
N ILE A 370 0.21 15.61 2.63
CA ILE A 370 0.39 15.08 3.99
C ILE A 370 -0.10 16.08 5.04
N ARG A 371 0.21 17.37 4.85
CA ARG A 371 -0.20 18.48 5.74
C ARG A 371 -1.70 18.73 5.83
N ARG A 372 -2.51 18.10 4.99
CA ARG A 372 -3.97 18.29 4.88
C ARG A 372 -4.77 17.14 5.44
N PHE A 373 -4.11 16.04 5.79
CA PHE A 373 -4.73 15.01 6.61
C PHE A 373 -4.75 15.50 8.05
N ASP A 374 -5.90 15.37 8.70
CA ASP A 374 -6.05 15.72 10.12
C ASP A 374 -5.16 14.84 10.99
N ILE A 375 -5.06 13.56 10.64
CA ILE A 375 -4.29 12.56 11.36
C ILE A 375 -3.58 11.65 10.35
N VAL A 376 -2.28 11.46 10.57
CA VAL A 376 -1.42 10.52 9.83
C VAL A 376 -0.98 9.43 10.79
N ILE A 377 -1.26 8.18 10.47
CA ILE A 377 -0.93 7.01 11.31
C ILE A 377 -0.05 6.05 10.52
N ASP A 378 1.11 5.77 11.10
CA ASP A 378 1.96 4.66 10.70
C ASP A 378 1.43 3.35 11.28
N MET A 379 1.30 2.34 10.42
CA MET A 379 0.91 0.97 10.71
C MET A 379 2.17 0.09 10.61
N PRO A 380 3.02 0.09 11.66
CA PRO A 380 4.22 -0.72 11.66
C PRO A 380 3.87 -2.20 11.74
N VAL A 381 4.83 -3.06 11.40
CA VAL A 381 4.72 -4.49 11.72
C VAL A 381 4.54 -4.61 13.24
N PRO A 382 3.55 -5.39 13.72
CA PRO A 382 3.27 -5.45 15.16
C PRO A 382 4.50 -5.90 15.95
N PRO A 383 4.68 -5.43 17.20
CA PRO A 383 5.78 -5.85 18.05
C PRO A 383 5.65 -7.34 18.41
N ARG A 384 6.76 -7.96 18.81
CA ARG A 384 6.84 -9.40 19.08
C ARG A 384 5.70 -9.93 19.96
N ALA A 385 5.42 -9.29 21.09
CA ALA A 385 4.37 -9.73 22.02
C ALA A 385 2.98 -9.76 21.36
N GLN A 386 2.73 -8.85 20.42
CA GLN A 386 1.50 -8.83 19.66
C GLN A 386 1.52 -9.83 18.50
N ARG A 387 2.66 -10.02 17.82
CA ARG A 387 2.83 -11.09 16.83
C ARG A 387 2.58 -12.46 17.45
N GLU A 388 3.05 -12.71 18.68
CA GLU A 388 2.78 -13.96 19.40
C GLU A 388 1.28 -14.19 19.59
N ARG A 389 0.51 -13.14 19.92
CA ARG A 389 -0.98 -13.24 20.01
C ARG A 389 -1.62 -13.50 18.65
N ILE A 390 -1.18 -12.80 17.61
CA ILE A 390 -1.71 -12.94 16.25
C ILE A 390 -1.44 -14.36 15.72
N VAL A 391 -0.22 -14.86 15.88
CA VAL A 391 0.17 -16.22 15.49
C VAL A 391 -0.62 -17.24 16.28
N ARG A 392 -0.78 -17.05 17.60
CA ARG A 392 -1.59 -17.94 18.44
C ARG A 392 -3.05 -17.99 17.98
N ALA A 393 -3.65 -16.84 17.70
CA ALA A 393 -5.05 -16.75 17.28
C ALA A 393 -5.24 -17.36 15.88
N ALA A 394 -4.39 -16.99 14.92
CA ALA A 394 -4.48 -17.46 13.54
C ALA A 394 -4.17 -18.96 13.40
N CYS A 395 -3.20 -19.48 14.17
CA CYS A 395 -2.76 -20.87 14.09
C CYS A 395 -3.32 -21.74 15.22
N THR A 396 -4.54 -21.46 15.68
CA THR A 396 -5.18 -22.19 16.78
C THR A 396 -5.21 -23.70 16.46
N GLY A 397 -4.55 -24.51 17.29
CA GLY A 397 -4.47 -25.97 17.10
C GLY A 397 -3.48 -26.45 16.02
N LEU A 398 -2.74 -25.56 15.36
CA LEU A 398 -1.73 -25.91 14.34
C LEU A 398 -0.29 -25.89 14.87
N LEU A 399 -0.02 -25.07 15.89
CA LEU A 399 1.33 -24.82 16.42
C LEU A 399 1.41 -25.01 17.93
N ASP A 400 2.58 -25.43 18.40
CA ASP A 400 2.94 -25.45 19.82
C ASP A 400 3.55 -24.10 20.26
N GLU A 401 3.63 -23.89 21.57
CA GLU A 401 4.16 -22.65 22.16
C GLU A 401 5.57 -22.29 21.67
N PRO A 402 6.53 -23.23 21.58
CA PRO A 402 7.85 -22.94 21.04
C PRO A 402 7.84 -22.49 19.57
N ALA A 403 6.99 -23.08 18.71
CA ALA A 403 6.88 -22.65 17.32
C ALA A 403 6.26 -21.25 17.20
N ILE A 404 5.24 -20.93 18.00
CA ILE A 404 4.64 -19.59 18.05
C ILE A 404 5.71 -18.54 18.39
N GLN A 405 6.48 -18.77 19.45
CA GLN A 405 7.56 -17.87 19.86
C GLN A 405 8.67 -17.76 18.81
N ARG A 406 8.96 -18.84 18.07
CA ARG A 406 9.96 -18.83 16.98
C ARG A 406 9.48 -17.97 15.82
N ILE A 407 8.25 -18.15 15.37
CA ILE A 407 7.64 -17.41 14.26
C ILE A 407 7.56 -15.92 14.60
N ALA A 408 7.10 -15.58 15.81
CA ALA A 408 6.91 -14.20 16.23
C ALA A 408 8.22 -13.41 16.42
N ARG A 409 9.39 -14.06 16.45
CA ARG A 409 10.69 -13.38 16.44
C ARG A 409 11.04 -12.76 15.10
N SER A 410 10.39 -13.18 14.00
CA SER A 410 10.58 -12.50 12.73
C SER A 410 9.94 -11.13 12.79
N ASP A 411 10.76 -10.12 12.54
CA ASP A 411 10.36 -8.73 12.68
C ASP A 411 9.69 -8.17 11.43
N GLU A 412 9.88 -8.84 10.30
CA GLU A 412 9.28 -8.53 9.01
C GLU A 412 7.95 -9.27 8.81
N LEU A 413 7.53 -10.07 9.80
CA LEU A 413 6.37 -10.93 9.68
C LEU A 413 5.06 -10.14 9.81
N ALA A 414 4.48 -9.79 8.66
CA ALA A 414 3.17 -9.19 8.59
C ALA A 414 2.05 -10.17 9.01
N PRO A 415 1.02 -9.72 9.75
CA PRO A 415 -0.12 -10.56 10.18
C PRO A 415 -0.81 -11.32 9.03
N ALA A 416 -0.93 -10.70 7.85
CA ALA A 416 -1.57 -11.32 6.69
C ALA A 416 -0.84 -12.59 6.22
N VAL A 417 0.50 -12.64 6.33
CA VAL A 417 1.30 -13.82 5.96
C VAL A 417 0.93 -15.00 6.85
N VAL A 418 0.82 -14.76 8.16
CA VAL A 418 0.45 -15.77 9.16
C VAL A 418 -0.97 -16.28 8.93
N SER A 419 -1.94 -15.37 8.77
CA SER A 419 -3.34 -15.74 8.54
C SER A 419 -3.53 -16.53 7.24
N ARG A 420 -2.79 -16.18 6.17
CA ARG A 420 -2.81 -16.92 4.90
C ARG A 420 -2.21 -18.31 5.05
N ALA A 421 -1.05 -18.44 5.69
CA ALA A 421 -0.41 -19.73 5.95
C ALA A 421 -1.32 -20.65 6.78
N ALA A 422 -1.90 -20.13 7.86
CA ALA A 422 -2.82 -20.87 8.71
C ALA A 422 -4.08 -21.31 7.95
N SER A 423 -4.68 -20.44 7.14
CA SER A 423 -5.87 -20.75 6.33
C SER A 423 -5.62 -21.89 5.34
N VAL A 424 -4.44 -21.92 4.70
CA VAL A 424 -4.05 -23.02 3.81
C VAL A 424 -3.91 -24.32 4.61
N VAL A 425 -3.17 -24.29 5.72
CA VAL A 425 -2.88 -25.50 6.50
C VAL A 425 -4.12 -26.06 7.19
N HIS A 426 -5.03 -25.21 7.68
CA HIS A 426 -6.31 -25.64 8.23
C HIS A 426 -7.15 -26.49 7.25
N ARG A 427 -7.01 -26.29 5.94
CA ARG A 427 -7.73 -27.09 4.93
C ARG A 427 -7.11 -28.46 4.65
N ILE A 428 -5.87 -28.68 5.09
CA ILE A 428 -5.09 -29.88 4.77
C ILE A 428 -4.51 -30.58 6.01
N CYS A 429 -4.76 -30.06 7.22
CA CYS A 429 -4.18 -30.55 8.47
C CYS A 429 -4.47 -32.04 8.72
N ASP A 430 -5.67 -32.50 8.35
CA ASP A 430 -6.11 -33.90 8.50
C ASP A 430 -5.22 -34.89 7.73
N ARG A 431 -4.52 -34.41 6.69
CA ARG A 431 -3.61 -35.24 5.87
C ARG A 431 -2.14 -35.16 6.30
N LEU A 432 -1.77 -34.20 7.15
CA LEU A 432 -0.38 -33.88 7.47
C LEU A 432 0.07 -34.43 8.83
N GLY A 433 -0.87 -34.72 9.73
CA GLY A 433 -0.57 -35.03 11.14
C GLY A 433 0.04 -33.82 11.89
N ALA A 434 0.22 -33.93 13.21
CA ALA A 434 0.61 -32.79 14.05
C ALA A 434 1.99 -32.20 13.68
N THR A 435 3.00 -33.05 13.48
CA THR A 435 4.37 -32.61 13.11
C THR A 435 4.46 -32.10 11.68
N GLY A 436 3.66 -32.63 10.75
CA GLY A 436 3.58 -32.13 9.38
C GLY A 436 2.87 -30.79 9.30
N THR A 437 1.86 -30.58 10.13
CA THR A 437 1.08 -29.33 10.22
C THR A 437 1.98 -28.15 10.61
N ALA A 438 2.73 -28.26 11.70
CA ALA A 438 3.61 -27.19 12.15
C ALA A 438 4.70 -26.87 11.11
N ARG A 439 5.29 -27.91 10.49
CA ARG A 439 6.27 -27.74 9.40
C ARG A 439 5.68 -27.05 8.17
N ALA A 440 4.44 -27.35 7.80
CA ALA A 440 3.78 -26.73 6.67
C ALA A 440 3.53 -25.24 6.91
N VAL A 441 3.11 -24.86 8.12
CA VAL A 441 2.95 -23.45 8.50
C VAL A 441 4.28 -22.71 8.44
N GLU A 442 5.32 -23.23 9.09
CA GLU A 442 6.66 -22.62 9.05
C GLU A 442 7.17 -22.49 7.62
N TRP A 443 7.00 -23.52 6.78
CA TRP A 443 7.45 -23.50 5.38
C TRP A 443 6.71 -22.44 4.55
N LEU A 444 5.39 -22.32 4.66
CA LEU A 444 4.63 -21.30 3.91
C LEU A 444 5.02 -19.87 4.33
N ILE A 445 5.32 -19.67 5.60
CA ILE A 445 5.82 -18.40 6.12
C ILE A 445 7.20 -18.11 5.54
N ASP A 446 8.13 -19.07 5.61
CA ASP A 446 9.49 -18.93 5.04
C ASP A 446 9.44 -18.58 3.55
N GLN A 447 8.61 -19.28 2.75
CA GLN A 447 8.47 -18.99 1.32
C GLN A 447 7.90 -17.59 1.06
N SER A 448 6.98 -17.11 1.90
CA SER A 448 6.42 -15.76 1.76
C SER A 448 7.44 -14.68 2.13
N LEU A 449 8.23 -14.90 3.19
CA LEU A 449 9.30 -14.00 3.60
C LEU A 449 10.40 -13.93 2.54
N GLU A 450 10.87 -15.08 2.06
CA GLU A 450 11.90 -15.16 1.02
C GLU A 450 11.46 -14.48 -0.28
N ALA A 451 10.20 -14.68 -0.71
CA ALA A 451 9.64 -14.02 -1.89
C ALA A 451 9.57 -12.49 -1.75
N GLN A 452 9.47 -11.98 -0.52
CA GLN A 452 9.50 -10.55 -0.20
C GLN A 452 10.93 -10.02 0.02
N GLY A 453 11.95 -10.88 -0.11
CA GLY A 453 13.36 -10.53 0.12
C GLY A 453 13.79 -10.54 1.59
N HIS A 454 12.97 -11.12 2.48
CA HIS A 454 13.27 -11.24 3.90
C HIS A 454 13.93 -12.58 4.25
N MET A 455 14.62 -12.63 5.38
CA MET A 455 15.31 -13.82 5.87
C MET A 455 14.33 -14.87 6.41
N PRO A 456 14.54 -16.17 6.16
CA PRO A 456 13.67 -17.24 6.67
C PRO A 456 13.84 -17.43 8.20
N LEU A 457 12.77 -17.92 8.84
CA LEU A 457 12.64 -18.13 10.28
C LEU A 457 13.78 -18.97 10.88
N ARG A 458 14.24 -20.00 10.14
CA ARG A 458 15.31 -20.90 10.61
C ARG A 458 16.68 -20.25 10.70
N GLN A 459 16.99 -19.29 9.83
CA GLN A 459 18.27 -18.57 9.90
C GLN A 459 18.29 -17.56 11.04
N ALA A 460 17.14 -16.98 11.43
CA ALA A 460 17.02 -16.16 12.63
C ALA A 460 17.36 -16.94 13.93
N ALA A 461 17.19 -18.27 13.94
CA ALA A 461 17.56 -19.13 15.06
C ALA A 461 19.07 -19.45 15.16
N ALA A 462 19.86 -19.18 14.12
CA ALA A 462 21.31 -19.45 14.11
C ALA A 462 22.11 -18.55 15.07
N GLY A 463 21.50 -17.50 15.61
CA GLY A 463 22.09 -16.61 16.60
C GLY A 463 22.00 -17.08 18.06
N ARG A 464 21.40 -18.24 18.35
CA ARG A 464 21.17 -18.70 19.73
C ARG A 464 22.48 -18.97 20.46
N LEU A 465 22.55 -18.58 21.73
CA LEU A 465 23.70 -18.93 22.56
C LEU A 465 23.72 -20.44 22.80
N PRO A 466 24.90 -21.09 22.70
CA PRO A 466 25.05 -22.47 23.15
C PRO A 466 24.67 -22.58 24.64
N ALA A 467 24.06 -23.69 25.04
CA ALA A 467 23.70 -23.94 26.45
C ALA A 467 24.90 -23.88 27.41
N ILE A 468 26.11 -24.08 26.87
CA ILE A 468 27.38 -24.03 27.59
C ILE A 468 27.94 -22.60 27.79
N TYR A 469 27.33 -21.57 27.18
CA TYR A 469 27.85 -20.21 27.23
C TYR A 469 27.79 -19.64 28.66
N ASP A 470 28.87 -18.99 29.08
CA ASP A 470 28.96 -18.32 30.37
C ASP A 470 29.71 -16.99 30.26
N ALA A 471 29.05 -15.90 30.66
CA ALA A 471 29.63 -14.57 30.64
C ALA A 471 30.78 -14.40 31.65
N SER A 472 30.83 -15.20 32.72
CA SER A 472 31.91 -15.13 33.72
C SER A 472 33.26 -15.66 33.21
N LEU A 473 33.25 -16.41 32.11
CA LEU A 473 34.45 -16.98 31.49
C LEU A 473 35.07 -16.06 30.44
N LEU A 474 34.47 -14.89 30.18
CA LEU A 474 35.02 -13.90 29.26
C LEU A 474 36.21 -13.18 29.93
N ASN A 475 37.30 -12.99 29.18
CA ASN A 475 38.39 -12.14 29.63
C ASN A 475 38.12 -10.70 29.19
N ALA A 476 37.59 -9.89 30.09
CA ALA A 476 37.36 -8.47 29.88
C ALA A 476 38.03 -7.65 30.99
N ASP A 477 38.32 -6.38 30.70
CA ASP A 477 38.88 -5.43 31.67
C ASP A 477 37.86 -4.97 32.74
N VAL A 478 36.60 -5.39 32.62
CA VAL A 478 35.51 -5.14 33.56
C VAL A 478 34.82 -6.46 33.90
N ASP A 479 34.32 -6.59 35.14
CA ASP A 479 33.44 -7.70 35.51
C ASP A 479 32.09 -7.59 34.79
N MET A 480 31.89 -8.47 33.82
CA MET A 480 30.71 -8.52 32.96
C MET A 480 29.42 -8.84 33.72
N THR A 481 29.49 -9.58 34.83
CA THR A 481 28.31 -9.94 35.62
C THR A 481 27.82 -8.76 36.44
N THR A 482 28.73 -8.03 37.09
CA THR A 482 28.44 -6.78 37.80
C THR A 482 27.92 -5.70 36.83
N LEU A 483 28.52 -5.60 35.64
CA LEU A 483 28.05 -4.69 34.60
C LEU A 483 26.59 -4.98 34.19
N ALA A 484 26.26 -6.24 33.95
CA ALA A 484 24.89 -6.64 33.59
C ALA A 484 23.86 -6.26 34.66
N GLN A 485 24.22 -6.39 35.94
CA GLN A 485 23.37 -5.95 37.06
C GLN A 485 23.19 -4.43 37.09
N GLY A 486 24.26 -3.67 36.85
CA GLY A 486 24.18 -2.21 36.74
C GLY A 486 23.26 -1.74 35.63
N LEU A 487 23.39 -2.33 34.44
CA LEU A 487 22.55 -2.01 33.27
C LEU A 487 21.08 -2.41 33.48
N LYS A 488 20.82 -3.49 34.24
CA LYS A 488 19.47 -3.88 34.63
C LYS A 488 18.80 -2.83 35.52
N ALA A 489 19.56 -2.19 36.40
CA ALA A 489 19.04 -1.19 37.33
C ALA A 489 18.78 0.16 36.63
N THR A 490 19.64 0.56 35.68
CA THR A 490 19.49 1.82 34.95
C THR A 490 18.50 1.73 33.80
N GLY A 491 18.39 0.56 33.15
CA GLY A 491 17.58 0.37 31.94
C GLY A 491 18.12 1.07 30.69
N ALA A 492 19.28 1.73 30.79
CA ALA A 492 19.92 2.49 29.73
C ALA A 492 21.45 2.44 29.84
N GLY A 493 22.13 2.54 28.69
CA GLY A 493 23.59 2.56 28.64
C GLY A 493 24.15 2.27 27.24
N ARG A 494 25.27 2.91 26.91
CA ARG A 494 25.94 2.84 25.60
C ARG A 494 27.32 2.22 25.76
N LEU A 495 27.47 0.98 25.31
CA LEU A 495 28.70 0.20 25.44
C LEU A 495 29.43 0.09 24.10
N CYS A 496 30.75 0.26 24.12
CA CYS A 496 31.63 -0.14 23.03
C CYS A 496 32.46 -1.36 23.46
N LEU A 497 32.20 -2.51 22.83
CA LEU A 497 32.95 -3.74 23.06
C LEU A 497 34.03 -3.86 21.98
N TYR A 498 35.30 -3.91 22.37
CA TYR A 498 36.41 -3.99 21.43
C TYR A 498 37.41 -5.07 21.81
N GLY A 499 38.11 -5.62 20.82
CA GLY A 499 39.13 -6.65 21.04
C GLY A 499 39.26 -7.62 19.87
N PRO A 500 40.13 -8.64 19.96
CA PRO A 500 40.35 -9.61 18.88
C PRO A 500 39.07 -10.33 18.43
N PRO A 501 39.01 -10.84 17.19
CA PRO A 501 37.88 -11.61 16.70
C PRO A 501 37.74 -12.93 17.50
N GLY A 502 36.49 -13.32 17.78
CA GLY A 502 36.16 -14.56 18.48
C GLY A 502 36.22 -14.49 20.01
N THR A 503 36.53 -13.34 20.63
CA THR A 503 36.54 -13.16 22.09
C THR A 503 35.16 -13.14 22.76
N GLY A 504 34.08 -13.13 21.98
CA GLY A 504 32.71 -13.25 22.50
C GLY A 504 31.91 -11.94 22.60
N LYS A 505 32.37 -10.85 21.98
CA LYS A 505 31.68 -9.54 21.96
C LYS A 505 30.21 -9.63 21.56
N THR A 506 29.93 -10.18 20.37
CA THR A 506 28.56 -10.38 19.86
C THR A 506 27.74 -11.32 20.74
N ALA A 507 28.38 -12.37 21.26
CA ALA A 507 27.71 -13.35 22.14
C ALA A 507 27.30 -12.72 23.48
N TYR A 508 28.12 -11.81 24.02
CA TYR A 508 27.79 -11.09 25.24
C TYR A 508 26.54 -10.21 25.08
N GLY A 509 26.41 -9.48 23.97
CA GLY A 509 25.21 -8.67 23.71
C GLY A 509 23.93 -9.52 23.67
N ARG A 510 24.01 -10.72 23.07
CA ARG A 510 22.90 -11.69 23.09
C ARG A 510 22.57 -12.18 24.49
N TRP A 511 23.61 -12.52 25.25
CA TRP A 511 23.45 -13.05 26.61
C TRP A 511 22.85 -12.00 27.53
N LEU A 512 23.30 -10.76 27.39
CA LEU A 512 22.80 -9.64 28.16
C LEU A 512 21.31 -9.42 27.88
N ALA A 513 20.87 -9.43 26.63
CA ALA A 513 19.45 -9.31 26.30
C ALA A 513 18.61 -10.44 26.93
N GLU A 514 19.07 -11.70 26.84
CA GLU A 514 18.42 -12.85 27.50
C GLU A 514 18.39 -12.69 29.03
N HIS A 515 19.49 -12.27 29.65
CA HIS A 515 19.63 -12.08 31.09
C HIS A 515 18.75 -10.94 31.62
N LEU A 516 18.56 -9.89 30.83
CA LEU A 516 17.69 -8.75 31.15
C LEU A 516 16.22 -9.03 30.84
N GLY A 517 15.90 -10.11 30.11
CA GLY A 517 14.54 -10.39 29.64
C GLY A 517 14.06 -9.40 28.58
N MET A 518 14.99 -8.78 27.85
CA MET A 518 14.69 -7.79 26.82
C MET A 518 14.76 -8.42 25.42
N PRO A 519 13.95 -7.93 24.45
CA PRO A 519 14.17 -8.25 23.05
C PRO A 519 15.57 -7.80 22.61
N LEU A 520 16.17 -8.51 21.66
CA LEU A 520 17.44 -8.16 21.06
C LEU A 520 17.22 -7.73 19.61
N LEU A 521 17.63 -6.51 19.27
CA LEU A 521 17.75 -6.06 17.89
C LEU A 521 19.23 -6.10 17.50
N ALA A 522 19.64 -7.14 16.78
CA ALA A 522 21.02 -7.31 16.32
C ALA A 522 21.13 -7.00 14.83
N CYS A 523 21.95 -6.00 14.48
CA CYS A 523 22.24 -5.58 13.11
C CYS A 523 23.74 -5.73 12.85
N ARG A 524 24.13 -6.21 11.67
CA ARG A 524 25.50 -6.03 11.21
C ARG A 524 25.63 -4.66 10.57
N ALA A 525 26.82 -4.08 10.61
CA ALA A 525 27.08 -2.84 9.91
C ALA A 525 26.73 -2.91 8.42
N SER A 526 26.95 -4.06 7.75
CA SER A 526 26.55 -4.31 6.37
C SER A 526 25.05 -4.16 6.12
N ASP A 527 24.21 -4.48 7.10
CA ASP A 527 22.75 -4.45 6.97
C ASP A 527 22.22 -3.01 6.96
N LEU A 528 22.99 -2.09 7.53
CA LEU A 528 22.67 -0.66 7.57
C LEU A 528 23.12 0.07 6.29
N MET A 529 23.98 -0.55 5.48
CA MET A 529 24.54 0.08 4.28
C MET A 529 23.58 0.03 3.09
N SER A 530 23.35 1.18 2.46
CA SER A 530 22.57 1.30 1.22
C SER A 530 23.42 1.79 0.05
N LYS A 531 23.05 1.38 -1.17
CA LYS A 531 23.63 1.88 -2.43
C LYS A 531 23.07 3.26 -2.82
N TRP A 532 22.00 3.70 -2.17
CA TRP A 532 21.30 4.96 -2.46
C TRP A 532 21.73 6.04 -1.50
N VAL A 533 21.99 7.26 -2.01
CA VAL A 533 22.36 8.42 -1.19
C VAL A 533 21.25 8.72 -0.17
N GLY A 534 21.59 8.80 1.12
CA GLY A 534 20.63 9.01 2.21
C GLY A 534 19.96 7.73 2.74
N GLY A 535 20.15 6.59 2.07
CA GLY A 535 19.53 5.32 2.46
C GLY A 535 20.13 4.73 3.74
N SER A 536 21.45 4.83 3.90
CA SER A 536 22.14 4.31 5.09
C SER A 536 21.75 5.09 6.35
N GLU A 537 21.63 6.41 6.24
CA GLU A 537 21.19 7.28 7.33
C GLU A 537 19.77 6.94 7.79
N LYS A 538 18.85 6.72 6.83
CA LYS A 538 17.49 6.25 7.12
C LYS A 538 17.52 4.90 7.86
N ASN A 539 18.36 3.97 7.44
CA ASN A 539 18.48 2.65 8.07
C ASN A 539 19.01 2.74 9.51
N ILE A 540 20.02 3.58 9.75
CA ILE A 540 20.56 3.83 11.10
C ILE A 540 19.45 4.41 12.00
N ALA A 541 18.78 5.48 11.57
CA ALA A 541 17.69 6.09 12.32
C ALA A 541 16.56 5.10 12.61
N ALA A 542 16.19 4.29 11.61
CA ALA A 542 15.16 3.26 11.75
C ALA A 542 15.54 2.19 12.79
N ALA A 543 16.80 1.75 12.81
CA ALA A 543 17.28 0.75 13.78
C ALA A 543 17.16 1.25 15.23
N PHE A 544 17.58 2.49 15.51
CA PHE A 544 17.45 3.10 16.84
C PHE A 544 15.99 3.33 17.25
N GLN A 545 15.17 3.90 16.37
CA GLN A 545 13.75 4.10 16.64
C GLN A 545 13.03 2.78 16.89
N ARG A 546 13.42 1.72 16.18
CA ARG A 546 12.84 0.39 16.34
C ARG A 546 13.24 -0.22 17.67
N ALA A 547 14.51 -0.12 18.08
CA ALA A 547 14.96 -0.54 19.40
C ALA A 547 14.17 0.16 20.52
N GLU A 548 13.93 1.46 20.38
CA GLU A 548 13.15 2.24 21.35
C GLU A 548 11.68 1.81 21.38
N ARG A 549 11.04 1.65 20.23
CA ARG A 549 9.64 1.17 20.12
C ARG A 549 9.43 -0.21 20.74
N GLU A 550 10.40 -1.11 20.57
CA GLU A 550 10.34 -2.48 21.09
C GLU A 550 10.88 -2.61 22.53
N ASN A 551 11.43 -1.54 23.12
CA ASN A 551 12.21 -1.58 24.35
C ASN A 551 13.29 -2.69 24.31
N ALA A 552 13.99 -2.76 23.17
CA ALA A 552 14.96 -3.79 22.86
C ALA A 552 16.39 -3.31 23.13
N LEU A 553 17.30 -4.26 23.42
CA LEU A 553 18.73 -4.02 23.39
C LEU A 553 19.18 -3.94 21.92
N LEU A 554 19.76 -2.82 21.51
CA LEU A 554 20.33 -2.64 20.18
C LEU A 554 21.79 -3.09 20.16
N LEU A 555 22.11 -4.08 19.34
CA LEU A 555 23.47 -4.55 19.09
C LEU A 555 23.85 -4.27 17.64
N ILE A 556 24.82 -3.39 17.40
CA ILE A 556 25.40 -3.19 16.07
C ILE A 556 26.79 -3.81 16.05
N ASP A 557 26.95 -4.85 15.23
CA ASP A 557 28.21 -5.58 15.09
C ASP A 557 29.05 -5.03 13.94
N GLU A 558 30.38 -5.10 14.09
CA GLU A 558 31.37 -4.64 13.12
C GLU A 558 31.23 -3.15 12.75
N VAL A 559 31.01 -2.28 13.75
CA VAL A 559 30.86 -0.83 13.52
C VAL A 559 32.10 -0.18 12.91
N ASP A 560 33.27 -0.82 13.00
CA ASP A 560 34.52 -0.40 12.38
C ASP A 560 34.46 -0.32 10.84
N SER A 561 33.45 -0.91 10.20
CA SER A 561 33.27 -0.80 8.75
C SER A 561 32.79 0.58 8.28
N PHE A 562 32.08 1.33 9.14
CA PHE A 562 31.52 2.65 8.76
C PHE A 562 31.77 3.76 9.79
N LEU A 563 32.09 3.42 11.04
CA LEU A 563 32.35 4.36 12.13
C LEU A 563 33.82 4.80 12.17
N GLN A 564 34.45 4.91 11.00
CA GLN A 564 35.86 5.26 10.85
C GLN A 564 36.11 6.76 11.05
N ASP A 565 37.35 7.14 11.36
CA ASP A 565 37.74 8.55 11.46
C ASP A 565 37.38 9.33 10.20
N ARG A 566 36.52 10.33 10.37
CA ARG A 566 36.03 11.21 9.31
C ARG A 566 37.14 11.95 8.59
N ALA A 567 38.28 12.18 9.24
CA ALA A 567 39.45 12.78 8.62
C ALA A 567 40.06 11.90 7.51
N GLN A 568 39.80 10.58 7.55
CA GLN A 568 40.25 9.61 6.55
C GLN A 568 39.16 9.27 5.52
N ALA A 569 37.97 9.87 5.64
CA ALA A 569 36.86 9.64 4.74
C ALA A 569 37.20 10.10 3.31
N ARG A 570 36.94 9.25 2.33
CA ARG A 570 37.17 9.55 0.90
C ARG A 570 35.92 10.07 0.22
N GLN A 571 34.75 9.80 0.81
CA GLN A 571 33.46 10.14 0.24
C GLN A 571 32.62 10.91 1.25
N SER A 572 31.79 11.85 0.78
CA SER A 572 30.94 12.67 1.65
C SER A 572 29.91 11.84 2.41
N TRP A 573 29.40 10.75 1.81
CA TRP A 573 28.42 9.86 2.44
C TRP A 573 28.98 9.10 3.65
N GLU A 574 30.29 8.84 3.71
CA GLU A 574 30.93 8.24 4.89
C GLU A 574 30.80 9.16 6.10
N THR A 575 30.98 10.47 5.89
CA THR A 575 30.86 11.46 6.97
C THR A 575 29.40 11.64 7.44
N THR A 576 28.43 11.63 6.53
CA THR A 576 27.01 11.79 6.88
C THR A 576 26.48 10.59 7.67
N MET A 577 26.89 9.37 7.34
CA MET A 577 26.55 8.19 8.12
C MET A 577 27.09 8.23 9.55
N VAL A 578 28.36 8.63 9.75
CA VAL A 578 28.93 8.78 11.10
C VAL A 578 28.16 9.87 11.86
N ASN A 579 27.80 10.98 11.23
CA ASN A 579 26.99 12.04 11.85
C ASN A 579 25.61 11.55 12.31
N GLU A 580 24.91 10.79 11.48
CA GLU A 580 23.62 10.23 11.83
C GLU A 580 23.75 9.28 13.03
N MET A 581 24.74 8.40 13.01
CA MET A 581 25.04 7.50 14.12
C MET A 581 25.28 8.25 15.43
N LEU A 582 26.07 9.33 15.41
CA LEU A 582 26.32 10.14 16.61
C LEU A 582 25.04 10.80 17.14
N THR A 583 24.19 11.28 16.23
CA THR A 583 22.89 11.90 16.57
C THR A 583 21.99 10.88 17.25
N GLN A 584 21.84 9.69 16.67
CA GLN A 584 21.02 8.63 17.24
C GLN A 584 21.56 8.13 18.58
N MET A 585 22.90 8.00 18.72
CA MET A 585 23.51 7.65 20.00
C MET A 585 23.18 8.67 21.09
N GLU A 586 23.15 9.98 20.79
CA GLU A 586 22.86 11.02 21.80
C GLU A 586 21.40 10.98 22.26
N THR A 587 20.46 10.80 21.34
CA THR A 587 19.02 10.82 21.63
C THR A 587 18.49 9.51 22.20
N PHE A 588 19.17 8.40 21.93
CA PHE A 588 18.71 7.08 22.35
C PHE A 588 18.73 6.90 23.87
N SER A 589 17.58 6.51 24.41
CA SER A 589 17.29 6.37 25.84
C SER A 589 17.35 4.92 26.35
N GLY A 590 17.72 3.95 25.50
CA GLY A 590 17.77 2.52 25.83
C GLY A 590 19.18 1.94 26.00
N LEU A 591 19.28 0.61 25.86
CA LEU A 591 20.55 -0.13 25.89
C LEU A 591 21.12 -0.32 24.49
N PHE A 592 22.32 0.21 24.27
CA PHE A 592 23.02 0.14 22.99
C PHE A 592 24.41 -0.48 23.16
N ILE A 593 24.74 -1.43 22.29
CA ILE A 593 26.04 -2.08 22.21
C ILE A 593 26.58 -1.95 20.80
N ALA A 594 27.77 -1.38 20.67
CA ALA A 594 28.57 -1.45 19.47
C ALA A 594 29.71 -2.47 19.67
N SER A 595 29.93 -3.38 18.73
CA SER A 595 31.14 -4.23 18.71
C SER A 595 32.06 -3.88 17.56
N THR A 596 33.37 -3.85 17.84
CA THR A 596 34.44 -3.55 16.88
C THR A 596 35.63 -4.50 17.09
N ASN A 597 36.36 -4.81 16.02
CA ASN A 597 37.66 -5.48 16.13
C ASN A 597 38.83 -4.48 16.12
N LEU A 598 38.59 -3.23 15.67
CA LEU A 598 39.60 -2.19 15.46
C LEU A 598 39.24 -0.93 16.26
N MET A 599 39.74 -0.83 17.49
CA MET A 599 39.50 0.33 18.35
C MET A 599 40.21 1.59 17.85
N ASP A 600 41.43 1.45 17.32
CA ASP A 600 42.29 2.58 16.90
C ASP A 600 41.77 3.31 15.66
N GLY A 601 40.88 2.68 14.88
CA GLY A 601 40.31 3.26 13.66
C GLY A 601 38.98 3.98 13.86
N LEU A 602 38.41 3.97 15.07
CA LEU A 602 37.09 4.55 15.34
C LEU A 602 37.12 6.08 15.44
N ASP A 603 36.04 6.70 14.98
CA ASP A 603 35.84 8.14 15.09
C ASP A 603 35.95 8.64 16.55
N PRO A 604 36.81 9.65 16.83
CA PRO A 604 37.01 10.16 18.18
C PRO A 604 35.74 10.74 18.83
N ALA A 605 34.81 11.26 18.03
CA ALA A 605 33.54 11.80 18.53
C ALA A 605 32.56 10.68 18.91
N ALA A 606 32.58 9.53 18.23
CA ALA A 606 31.87 8.33 18.68
C ALA A 606 32.41 7.84 20.04
N LEU A 607 33.73 7.79 20.20
CA LEU A 607 34.37 7.38 21.44
C LEU A 607 33.97 8.23 22.66
N ARG A 608 33.57 9.48 22.48
CA ARG A 608 33.12 10.35 23.58
C ARG A 608 31.67 10.10 24.01
N ARG A 609 30.86 9.42 23.19
CA ARG A 609 29.43 9.19 23.42
C ARG A 609 29.11 7.81 24.00
N PHE A 610 30.08 6.90 24.00
CA PHE A 610 29.98 5.65 24.74
C PHE A 610 30.23 5.90 26.23
N ASP A 611 29.32 5.40 27.07
CA ASP A 611 29.42 5.51 28.53
C ASP A 611 30.53 4.60 29.05
N MET A 612 30.72 3.43 28.42
CA MET A 612 31.79 2.49 28.74
C MET A 612 32.43 1.91 27.48
N LYS A 613 33.75 1.73 27.54
CA LYS A 613 34.57 1.06 26.52
C LYS A 613 35.19 -0.15 27.19
N ILE A 614 34.85 -1.34 26.71
CA ILE A 614 35.20 -2.61 27.37
C ILE A 614 36.11 -3.38 26.44
N ARG A 615 37.31 -3.67 26.91
CA ARG A 615 38.31 -4.44 26.18
C ARG A 615 38.14 -5.92 26.46
N PHE A 616 37.92 -6.68 25.41
CA PHE A 616 37.97 -8.13 25.41
C PHE A 616 39.36 -8.59 25.01
N ASP A 617 39.93 -9.51 25.78
CA ASP A 617 41.25 -10.09 25.54
C ASP A 617 41.13 -11.61 25.30
N TYR A 618 42.25 -12.23 24.94
CA TYR A 618 42.36 -13.68 24.84
C TYR A 618 42.14 -14.34 26.20
N LEU A 619 41.65 -15.57 26.22
CA LEU A 619 41.33 -16.28 27.46
C LEU A 619 42.55 -16.42 28.37
N ALA A 620 42.37 -16.13 29.66
CA ALA A 620 43.37 -16.50 30.66
C ALA A 620 43.44 -18.02 30.80
N ALA A 621 44.60 -18.54 31.19
CA ALA A 621 44.85 -19.97 31.40
C ALA A 621 43.76 -20.68 32.23
N GLY A 622 43.36 -20.08 33.36
CA GLY A 622 42.31 -20.61 34.21
C GLY A 622 40.92 -20.62 33.55
N GLN A 623 40.58 -19.59 32.78
CA GLN A 623 39.31 -19.51 32.06
C GLN A 623 39.26 -20.52 30.92
N ALA A 624 40.36 -20.68 30.17
CA ALA A 624 40.48 -21.69 29.12
C ALA A 624 40.28 -23.11 29.68
N ALA A 625 40.84 -23.40 30.86
CA ALA A 625 40.69 -24.69 31.53
C ALA A 625 39.24 -24.98 31.93
N GLN A 626 38.57 -23.99 32.51
CA GLN A 626 37.15 -24.11 32.87
C GLN A 626 36.28 -24.29 31.62
N LEU A 627 36.55 -23.54 30.55
CA LEU A 627 35.83 -23.66 29.30
C LEU A 627 36.02 -25.05 28.66
N LEU A 628 37.26 -25.57 28.65
CA LEU A 628 37.55 -26.93 28.18
C LEU A 628 36.76 -27.98 28.97
N GLY A 629 36.73 -27.87 30.30
CA GLY A 629 35.96 -28.78 31.17
C GLY A 629 34.46 -28.79 30.84
N ARG A 630 33.87 -27.63 30.53
CA ARG A 630 32.47 -27.52 30.10
C ARG A 630 32.22 -28.18 28.74
N TYR A 631 33.10 -27.96 27.77
CA TYR A 631 32.99 -28.64 26.47
C TYR A 631 33.15 -30.15 26.60
N CYS A 632 34.08 -30.63 27.43
CA CYS A 632 34.23 -32.07 27.69
C CYS A 632 32.96 -32.65 28.33
N SER A 633 32.39 -31.97 29.33
CA SER A 633 31.16 -32.41 29.98
C SER A 633 29.98 -32.45 29.01
N ASN A 634 29.83 -31.43 28.15
CA ASN A 634 28.75 -31.35 27.16
C ASN A 634 28.90 -32.36 26.00
N LEU A 635 30.13 -32.80 25.73
CA LEU A 635 30.43 -33.82 24.72
C LEU A 635 30.58 -35.23 25.32
N GLU A 636 30.26 -35.39 26.61
CA GLU A 636 30.36 -36.65 27.35
C GLU A 636 31.78 -37.27 27.35
N PHE A 637 32.80 -36.41 27.26
CA PHE A 637 34.20 -36.82 27.41
C PHE A 637 34.59 -36.91 28.88
N PRO A 638 35.54 -37.79 29.24
CA PRO A 638 36.20 -37.74 30.55
C PRO A 638 36.80 -36.35 30.82
N ALA A 639 36.87 -35.97 32.10
CA ALA A 639 37.48 -34.72 32.50
C ALA A 639 38.92 -34.61 31.96
N PRO A 640 39.36 -33.41 31.55
CA PRO A 640 40.69 -33.21 30.98
C PRO A 640 41.78 -33.62 31.98
N SER A 641 42.76 -34.38 31.51
CA SER A 641 43.89 -34.82 32.33
C SER A 641 44.83 -33.67 32.67
N ALA A 642 45.73 -33.87 33.63
CA ALA A 642 46.76 -32.88 33.97
C ALA A 642 47.66 -32.54 32.76
N GLU A 643 47.92 -33.51 31.87
CA GLU A 643 48.66 -33.31 30.63
C GLU A 643 47.89 -32.46 29.62
N ASP A 644 46.58 -32.70 29.47
CA ASP A 644 45.71 -31.91 28.59
C ASP A 644 45.64 -30.45 29.02
N LEU A 645 45.50 -30.22 30.33
CA LEU A 645 45.53 -28.89 30.91
C LEU A 645 46.90 -28.25 30.69
N ALA A 646 48.01 -28.95 30.93
CA ALA A 646 49.36 -28.42 30.70
C ALA A 646 49.62 -28.08 29.22
N ALA A 647 49.10 -28.89 28.28
CA ALA A 647 49.17 -28.59 26.85
C ALA A 647 48.38 -27.32 26.50
N MET A 648 47.16 -27.19 27.00
CA MET A 648 46.34 -26.01 26.79
C MET A 648 46.92 -24.73 27.43
N HIS A 649 47.60 -24.81 28.58
CA HIS A 649 48.30 -23.66 29.18
C HIS A 649 49.39 -23.08 28.28
N ARG A 650 49.95 -23.87 27.35
CA ARG A 650 50.98 -23.42 26.40
C ARG A 650 50.39 -22.69 25.19
N LEU A 651 49.07 -22.76 25.01
CA LEU A 651 48.37 -22.07 23.94
C LEU A 651 48.20 -20.59 24.28
N VAL A 652 48.65 -19.75 23.36
CA VAL A 652 48.56 -18.29 23.45
C VAL A 652 47.58 -17.82 22.38
N ASN A 653 46.81 -16.76 22.66
CA ASN A 653 45.79 -16.19 21.78
C ASN A 653 44.54 -17.07 21.57
N LEU A 654 44.18 -17.88 22.57
CA LEU A 654 42.93 -18.64 22.57
C LEU A 654 41.73 -17.72 22.76
N THR A 655 40.67 -17.95 21.99
CA THR A 655 39.39 -17.28 22.19
C THR A 655 38.25 -18.29 22.37
N PRO A 656 37.12 -17.93 23.01
CA PRO A 656 35.94 -18.80 23.07
C PRO A 656 35.46 -19.23 21.69
N GLY A 657 35.66 -18.40 20.66
CA GLY A 657 35.37 -18.72 19.27
C GLY A 657 36.13 -19.94 18.74
N ASP A 658 37.36 -20.17 19.20
CA ASP A 658 38.17 -21.34 18.80
C ASP A 658 37.57 -22.63 19.34
N PHE A 659 37.14 -22.63 20.61
CA PHE A 659 36.42 -23.75 21.20
C PHE A 659 35.11 -24.06 20.44
N ALA A 660 34.37 -23.01 20.07
CA ALA A 660 33.15 -23.18 19.27
C ALA A 660 33.44 -23.72 17.87
N ALA A 661 34.54 -23.31 17.24
CA ALA A 661 34.97 -23.82 15.93
C ALA A 661 35.32 -25.32 16.00
N VAL A 662 36.12 -25.71 16.99
CA VAL A 662 36.47 -27.13 17.23
C VAL A 662 35.23 -27.96 17.56
N ALA A 663 34.30 -27.45 18.37
CA ALA A 663 33.05 -28.12 18.66
C ALA A 663 32.14 -28.28 17.43
N ARG A 664 32.11 -27.29 16.52
CA ARG A 664 31.40 -27.44 15.23
C ARG A 664 32.08 -28.45 14.32
N ARG A 665 33.42 -28.52 14.31
CA ARG A 665 34.17 -29.54 13.57
C ARG A 665 33.80 -30.95 14.02
N ASN A 666 33.51 -31.14 15.31
CA ASN A 666 33.05 -32.41 15.85
C ASN A 666 31.78 -32.95 15.16
N TRP A 667 30.94 -32.09 14.56
CA TRP A 667 29.71 -32.50 13.87
C TRP A 667 29.95 -33.34 12.61
N PHE A 668 31.09 -33.16 11.94
CA PHE A 668 31.43 -33.86 10.70
C PHE A 668 32.80 -34.54 10.73
N SER A 669 33.59 -34.32 11.79
CA SER A 669 34.86 -34.98 12.07
C SER A 669 34.92 -35.27 13.58
N PRO A 670 34.39 -36.43 14.02
CA PRO A 670 34.25 -36.73 15.43
C PRO A 670 35.58 -36.72 16.18
N ILE A 671 35.59 -36.01 17.31
CA ILE A 671 36.68 -35.91 18.27
C ILE A 671 36.36 -36.89 19.40
N ALA A 672 37.27 -37.80 19.71
CA ALA A 672 37.01 -38.91 20.62
C ALA A 672 37.48 -38.66 22.07
N SER A 673 38.18 -37.56 22.36
CA SER A 673 38.75 -37.29 23.68
C SER A 673 39.10 -35.82 23.91
N ALA A 674 39.27 -35.45 25.18
CA ALA A 674 39.79 -34.15 25.59
C ALA A 674 41.17 -33.84 24.95
N ALA A 675 42.08 -34.82 24.91
CA ALA A 675 43.38 -34.69 24.25
C ALA A 675 43.25 -34.38 22.75
N ALA A 676 42.31 -35.02 22.05
CA ALA A 676 42.06 -34.73 20.64
C ALA A 676 41.44 -33.33 20.44
N PHE A 677 40.62 -32.87 21.39
CA PHE A 677 40.07 -31.51 21.38
C PHE A 677 41.17 -30.46 21.57
N VAL A 678 42.09 -30.66 22.52
CA VAL A 678 43.24 -29.77 22.75
C VAL A 678 44.17 -29.73 21.54
N ARG A 679 44.45 -30.87 20.88
CA ARG A 679 45.21 -30.89 19.62
C ARG A 679 44.52 -30.13 18.48
N ALA A 680 43.19 -30.16 18.44
CA ALA A 680 42.44 -29.38 17.46
C ALA A 680 42.55 -27.87 17.74
N LEU A 681 42.51 -27.46 19.02
CA LEU A 681 42.77 -26.07 19.43
C LEU A 681 44.20 -25.62 19.12
N GLU A 682 45.19 -26.50 19.31
CA GLU A 682 46.58 -26.24 18.89
C GLU A 682 46.66 -25.89 17.40
N GLY A 683 45.94 -26.63 16.55
CA GLY A 683 45.84 -26.35 15.12
C GLY A 683 45.23 -24.98 14.81
N GLU A 684 44.13 -24.61 15.46
CA GLU A 684 43.48 -23.30 15.28
C GLU A 684 44.40 -22.14 15.71
N CYS A 685 45.08 -22.28 16.86
CA CYS A 685 46.03 -21.28 17.34
C CYS A 685 47.24 -21.12 16.40
N ALA A 686 47.72 -22.21 15.80
CA ALA A 686 48.85 -22.18 14.87
C ALA A 686 48.52 -21.35 13.60
N LEU A 687 47.30 -21.48 13.06
CA LEU A 687 46.84 -20.73 11.88
C LEU A 687 46.79 -19.21 12.13
N LYS A 688 46.48 -18.79 13.36
CA LYS A 688 46.48 -17.37 13.74
C LYS A 688 47.88 -16.77 13.82
N ARG A 689 48.90 -17.57 14.14
CA ARG A 689 50.31 -17.11 14.22
C ARG A 689 50.90 -16.80 12.84
N THR A 690 50.42 -17.44 11.78
CA THR A 690 50.88 -17.22 10.39
C THR A 690 50.31 -15.96 9.72
N GLY A 691 49.34 -15.28 10.32
CA GLY A 691 48.73 -14.05 9.77
C GLY A 691 49.53 -12.75 9.98
N GLY A 692 50.66 -12.81 10.70
CA GLY A 692 51.55 -11.66 10.88
C GLY A 692 52.40 -11.40 9.63
N ARG A 693 51.92 -10.51 8.74
CA ARG A 693 52.67 -9.83 7.66
C ARG A 693 53.89 -10.60 7.11
N SER A 694 53.70 -11.47 6.13
CA SER A 694 54.75 -11.74 5.15
C SER A 694 54.75 -10.62 4.11
N ILE A 695 55.65 -9.64 4.26
CA ILE A 695 56.00 -8.72 3.16
C ILE A 695 56.74 -9.58 2.13
N GLY A 696 56.03 -10.01 1.09
CA GLY A 696 56.61 -10.63 -0.09
C GLY A 696 56.73 -9.59 -1.19
N PHE A 697 57.87 -8.92 -1.28
CA PHE A 697 58.33 -8.38 -2.56
C PHE A 697 58.89 -9.54 -3.37
N VAL A 698 58.34 -9.79 -4.55
CA VAL A 698 59.11 -10.32 -5.67
C VAL A 698 58.76 -9.48 -6.91
N SER A 699 59.84 -8.93 -7.44
CA SER A 699 60.06 -8.08 -8.62
C SER A 699 59.23 -8.34 -9.86
#